data_AF-A0A836KUE9-F1
#
_entry.id   AF-A0A836KUE9-F1
#
_cell.length_a   1.000
_cell.length_b   1.000
_cell.length_c   1.000
_cell.angle_alpha   90.00
_cell.angle_beta   90.00
_cell.angle_gamma   90.00
#
_symmetry.space_group_name_H-M   'P 1'
#
loop_
_entity.id
_entity.type
_entity.pdbx_description
1 polymer ?
#
loop_
_entity_poly.entity_id
_entity_poly.type
_entity_poly.pdbx_seq_one_letter_code
_entity_poly.pdbx_strand_id
1 'polypeptide(L)'
;MSEGATRQLSIPASWVHADLLKLRRRLERVSVAKRLKALEDHRWCVESQLGAVERRTSRQRSRIEQLTKELESLRAELEPELTLLEEGQRIVQGTRNQLHYQKSISRTHSSYSGELAGLSTGNGVGAVDLRIPMACPLSVHGLSLLPSCVAHAAPPRVADVHAFLQRCAPLFQWSEEEQAVQPPFFFDEPCLMECGADGTLSKSEATGVPSAAMCRNAACPYWHRDQLTHVKMSVIVLLETVRCQSVLDEHLCAVTHATACLARHVHHADSISLVCALVCEVLQKLIVTGLHVWLLSAKQSTRSMMSAPALTSTDAQRCAPLRAALLRSAEEQECWSAIEEQQQKRSSSTDSFSLATAAAAQFQLHPSSLSWRCMLAAVEDIALRRWLGRQGVELFPSSPELHLQYVLAVLSGGGAISEVLEACSAACRTLSAQAAASVVAGLDSGQYATSVARHVAYLLARVFAHVAQTDTAAALAFLEPLLRTDAEAGVATLLLPLARQNLTLLMVALRRTGHLRYTQFLPLAAISDIALELSPPDGANPPESGREALYAALKLVASYKRDRFDAPLVSSCDAALQISVLRTFSYRLAYVERIVEKTVPESPLAQGVLYSEYVDAVAQQQSVHAAASAADTIARSEGTSCTLALLLRGRLRSWGSFFSPDAQCAVSAFCAANRLTGNELGDPSRLRDVFQLPSFSGSPPVEWVCAYALHVMCTSGKEVAAESMWAKMDALPVELLMHDAVAAAFFFHVLLQLSGEAGSATLFQRTVRRCLSLFREVHLLSWSALEGSAGNMIGLPHYLSLCIYQEVPLLLGPGAGETFAWRCVVLEAAASLGVLHPLLVAD
;
A
#
# COMPACT_ATOMS: atom_id res chain seq x y z
N MET A 1 30.16 31.98 -2.41
CA MET A 1 29.85 30.54 -2.51
C MET A 1 30.44 30.04 -3.81
N SER A 2 31.37 29.10 -3.75
CA SER A 2 32.08 28.56 -4.92
C SER A 2 31.13 27.65 -5.70
N GLU A 3 30.89 27.97 -6.96
CA GLU A 3 30.29 27.06 -7.93
C GLU A 3 31.14 25.78 -7.98
N GLY A 4 30.56 24.64 -7.62
CA GLY A 4 31.19 23.35 -7.76
C GLY A 4 31.46 23.09 -9.24
N ALA A 5 32.69 22.66 -9.54
CA ALA A 5 33.15 22.30 -10.87
C ALA A 5 32.13 21.37 -11.57
N THR A 6 31.38 21.91 -12.51
CA THR A 6 30.65 21.13 -13.50
C THR A 6 31.68 20.35 -14.30
N ARG A 7 31.75 19.03 -14.12
CA ARG A 7 32.34 18.15 -15.14
C ARG A 7 31.67 18.56 -16.45
N GLN A 8 32.44 19.13 -17.38
CA GLN A 8 31.95 19.41 -18.73
C GLN A 8 31.46 18.09 -19.32
N LEU A 9 30.14 17.92 -19.40
CA LEU A 9 29.53 16.81 -20.11
C LEU A 9 30.00 16.94 -21.57
N SER A 10 30.80 15.97 -22.03
CA SER A 10 31.24 15.90 -23.42
C SER A 10 30.07 15.42 -24.28
N ILE A 11 29.20 16.35 -24.65
CA ILE A 11 28.07 16.08 -25.55
C ILE A 11 28.63 15.98 -26.98
N PRO A 12 28.40 14.87 -27.70
CA PRO A 12 28.84 14.74 -29.09
C PRO A 12 28.24 15.86 -29.95
N ALA A 13 29.06 16.52 -30.79
CA ALA A 13 28.61 17.64 -31.64
C ALA A 13 27.48 17.23 -32.61
N SER A 14 27.44 15.96 -32.99
CA SER A 14 26.38 15.36 -33.82
C SER A 14 25.02 15.28 -33.11
N TRP A 15 24.93 15.45 -31.79
CA TRP A 15 23.65 15.37 -31.07
C TRP A 15 22.96 16.73 -30.92
N VAL A 16 23.65 17.82 -31.24
CA VAL A 16 23.12 19.18 -31.09
C VAL A 16 22.41 19.61 -32.37
N HIS A 17 21.08 19.43 -32.41
CA HIS A 17 20.24 19.81 -33.54
C HIS A 17 20.28 21.34 -33.83
N ALA A 18 20.10 21.74 -35.09
CA ALA A 18 20.11 23.15 -35.50
C ALA A 18 19.03 23.99 -34.80
N ASP A 19 17.88 23.38 -34.46
CA ASP A 19 16.81 24.07 -33.73
C ASP A 19 17.08 24.19 -32.23
N LEU A 20 17.87 23.30 -31.61
CA LEU A 20 18.43 23.54 -30.28
C LEU A 20 19.43 24.69 -30.30
N LEU A 21 20.24 24.82 -31.35
CA LEU A 21 21.13 25.97 -31.51
C LEU A 21 20.34 27.27 -31.69
N LYS A 22 19.23 27.25 -32.44
CA LYS A 22 18.32 28.41 -32.58
C LYS A 22 17.58 28.71 -31.28
N LEU A 23 17.05 27.70 -30.58
CA LEU A 23 16.33 27.84 -29.31
C LEU A 23 17.27 28.29 -28.20
N ARG A 24 18.46 27.70 -28.07
CA ARG A 24 19.54 28.16 -27.18
C ARG A 24 19.91 29.60 -27.45
N ARG A 25 20.11 29.99 -28.72
CA ARG A 25 20.36 31.41 -29.09
C ARG A 25 19.16 32.32 -28.77
N ARG A 26 17.92 31.81 -28.78
CA ARG A 26 16.70 32.57 -28.43
C ARG A 26 16.50 32.67 -26.91
N LEU A 27 16.73 31.58 -26.18
CA LEU A 27 16.65 31.47 -24.73
C LEU A 27 17.80 32.18 -24.03
N GLU A 28 19.02 32.17 -24.58
CA GLU A 28 20.14 33.00 -24.11
C GLU A 28 19.79 34.48 -24.24
N ARG A 29 19.12 34.91 -25.33
CA ARG A 29 18.63 36.29 -25.48
C ARG A 29 17.50 36.63 -24.49
N VAL A 30 16.55 35.71 -24.26
CA VAL A 30 15.40 35.95 -23.36
C VAL A 30 15.78 35.84 -21.89
N SER A 31 16.67 34.92 -21.51
CA SER A 31 17.14 34.74 -20.14
C SER A 31 18.03 35.90 -19.71
N VAL A 32 18.90 36.40 -20.59
CA VAL A 32 19.69 37.61 -20.34
C VAL A 32 18.77 38.82 -20.19
N ALA A 33 17.76 38.98 -21.04
CA ALA A 33 16.79 40.08 -20.94
C ALA A 33 15.92 40.00 -19.67
N LYS A 34 15.43 38.82 -19.28
CA LYS A 34 14.66 38.63 -18.04
C LYS A 34 15.52 38.81 -16.79
N ARG A 35 16.77 38.35 -16.81
CA ARG A 35 17.71 38.48 -15.67
C ARG A 35 18.17 39.93 -15.51
N LEU A 36 18.37 40.66 -16.61
CA LEU A 36 18.58 42.11 -16.58
C LEU A 36 17.37 42.85 -16.01
N LYS A 37 16.16 42.55 -16.49
CA LYS A 37 14.94 43.18 -15.96
C LYS A 37 14.68 42.86 -14.49
N ALA A 38 14.89 41.61 -14.06
CA ALA A 38 14.76 41.23 -12.65
C ALA A 38 15.83 41.90 -11.77
N LEU A 39 17.06 42.07 -12.27
CA LEU A 39 18.11 42.81 -11.56
C LEU A 39 17.81 44.32 -11.52
N GLU A 40 17.21 44.89 -12.57
CA GLU A 40 16.76 46.28 -12.60
C GLU A 40 15.58 46.51 -11.65
N ASP A 41 14.57 45.65 -11.67
CA ASP A 41 13.42 45.70 -10.75
C ASP A 41 13.88 45.50 -9.30
N HIS A 42 14.84 44.60 -9.07
CA HIS A 42 15.43 44.39 -7.75
C HIS A 42 16.28 45.58 -7.31
N ARG A 43 17.05 46.19 -8.22
CA ARG A 43 17.80 47.43 -7.94
C ARG A 43 16.86 48.58 -7.57
N TRP A 44 15.77 48.78 -8.33
CA TRP A 44 14.75 49.79 -8.01
C TRP A 44 14.04 49.52 -6.69
N CYS A 45 13.72 48.26 -6.39
CA CYS A 45 13.11 47.86 -5.13
C CYS A 45 14.06 48.12 -3.96
N VAL A 46 15.33 47.73 -4.09
CA VAL A 46 16.38 47.96 -3.09
C VAL A 46 16.63 49.45 -2.92
N GLU A 47 16.76 50.25 -3.98
CA GLU A 47 16.94 51.72 -3.91
C GLU A 47 15.74 52.40 -3.21
N SER A 48 14.51 51.98 -3.52
CA SER A 48 13.30 52.48 -2.85
C SER A 48 13.24 52.07 -1.37
N GLN A 49 13.58 50.82 -1.05
CA GLN A 49 13.63 50.32 0.32
C GLN A 49 14.76 51.01 1.11
N LEU A 50 15.93 51.23 0.51
CA LEU A 50 17.05 51.93 1.12
C LEU A 50 16.66 53.37 1.42
N GLY A 51 16.05 54.08 0.46
CA GLY A 51 15.56 55.45 0.68
C GLY A 51 14.42 55.55 1.71
N ALA A 52 13.61 54.50 1.88
CA ALA A 52 12.59 54.41 2.94
C ALA A 52 13.22 54.08 4.31
N VAL A 53 14.19 53.18 4.33
CA VAL A 53 14.96 52.80 5.53
C VAL A 53 15.79 53.98 6.01
N GLU A 54 16.51 54.70 5.14
CA GLU A 54 17.27 55.91 5.50
C GLU A 54 16.37 56.97 6.15
N ARG A 55 15.21 57.26 5.55
CA ARG A 55 14.20 58.17 6.12
C ARG A 55 13.61 57.66 7.42
N ARG A 56 13.44 56.35 7.57
CA ARG A 56 12.95 55.73 8.83
C ARG A 56 14.03 55.75 9.90
N THR A 57 15.28 55.48 9.55
CA THR A 57 16.44 55.48 10.46
C THR A 57 16.83 56.88 10.89
N SER A 58 16.66 57.91 10.06
CA SER A 58 16.87 59.30 10.48
C SER A 58 15.79 59.75 11.46
N ARG A 59 14.52 59.42 11.18
CA ARG A 59 13.39 59.64 12.12
C ARG A 59 13.51 58.79 13.40
N GLN A 60 14.02 57.58 13.30
CA GLN A 60 14.26 56.71 14.46
C GLN A 60 15.49 57.17 15.25
N ARG A 61 16.55 57.69 14.62
CA ARG A 61 17.69 58.29 15.33
C ARG A 61 17.27 59.53 16.11
N SER A 62 16.51 60.44 15.50
CA SER A 62 16.00 61.62 16.21
C SER A 62 15.04 61.23 17.34
N ARG A 63 14.23 60.19 17.14
CA ARG A 63 13.32 59.66 18.17
C ARG A 63 14.05 58.88 19.25
N ILE A 64 15.13 58.17 18.93
CA ILE A 64 16.01 57.51 19.89
C ILE A 64 16.70 58.58 20.73
N GLU A 65 17.26 59.65 20.14
CA GLU A 65 17.86 60.75 20.92
C GLU A 65 16.86 61.41 21.89
N GLN A 66 15.59 61.51 21.50
CA GLN A 66 14.50 61.96 22.38
C GLN A 66 14.16 60.93 23.48
N LEU A 67 14.00 59.67 23.10
CA LEU A 67 13.69 58.57 24.02
C LEU A 67 14.85 58.25 24.96
N THR A 68 16.12 58.49 24.58
CA THR A 68 17.28 58.31 25.45
C THR A 68 17.29 59.36 26.55
N LYS A 69 16.89 60.60 26.24
CA LYS A 69 16.70 61.65 27.26
C LYS A 69 15.53 61.34 28.20
N GLU A 70 14.45 60.77 27.69
CA GLU A 70 13.32 60.30 28.50
C GLU A 70 13.66 59.01 29.29
N LEU A 71 14.50 58.13 28.76
CA LEU A 71 15.00 56.92 29.43
C LEU A 71 15.96 57.27 30.56
N GLU A 72 16.79 58.31 30.39
CA GLU A 72 17.66 58.83 31.46
C GLU A 72 16.84 59.44 32.60
N SER A 73 15.71 60.11 32.32
CA SER A 73 14.81 60.60 33.38
C SER A 73 13.99 59.48 34.03
N LEU A 74 13.47 58.53 33.24
CA LEU A 74 12.72 57.38 33.74
C LEU A 74 13.62 56.39 34.49
N ARG A 75 14.90 56.21 34.12
CA ARG A 75 15.86 55.40 34.91
C ARG A 75 16.07 55.97 36.30
N ALA A 76 16.17 57.29 36.42
CA ALA A 76 16.30 57.94 37.72
C ALA A 76 15.05 57.74 38.60
N GLU A 77 13.88 57.49 38.00
CA GLU A 77 12.61 57.19 38.69
C GLU A 77 12.39 55.68 38.95
N LEU A 78 12.94 54.78 38.11
CA LEU A 78 12.70 53.33 38.15
C LEU A 78 13.72 52.52 38.98
N GLU A 79 14.89 53.10 39.29
CA GLU A 79 15.94 52.46 40.11
C GLU A 79 15.44 51.90 41.47
N PRO A 80 14.52 52.56 42.22
CA PRO A 80 13.98 52.01 43.46
C PRO A 80 12.89 50.93 43.24
N GLU A 81 12.25 50.83 42.08
CA GLU A 81 11.26 49.77 41.78
C GLU A 81 11.91 48.47 41.26
N LEU A 82 13.05 48.58 40.58
CA LEU A 82 13.83 47.42 40.11
C LEU A 82 14.43 46.60 41.27
N THR A 83 14.84 47.26 42.36
CA THR A 83 15.36 46.57 43.56
C THR A 83 14.28 45.73 44.26
N LEU A 84 13.02 46.20 44.27
CA LEU A 84 11.85 45.45 44.75
C LEU A 84 11.49 44.25 43.83
N LEU A 85 11.67 44.40 42.52
CA LEU A 85 11.36 43.36 41.53
C LEU A 85 12.40 42.23 41.52
N GLU A 86 13.67 42.54 41.77
CA GLU A 86 14.74 41.55 41.94
C GLU A 86 14.57 40.70 43.22
N GLU A 87 14.06 41.28 44.31
CA GLU A 87 13.67 40.52 45.51
C GLU A 87 12.50 39.57 45.24
N GLY A 88 11.49 40.01 44.48
CA GLY A 88 10.38 39.17 44.03
C GLY A 88 10.80 38.02 43.12
N GLN A 89 11.74 38.26 42.18
CA GLN A 89 12.25 37.23 41.28
C GLN A 89 13.09 36.16 42.00
N ARG A 90 13.85 36.52 43.05
CA ARG A 90 14.56 35.52 43.88
C ARG A 90 13.59 34.59 44.61
N ILE A 91 12.45 35.10 45.09
CA ILE A 91 11.41 34.31 45.78
C ILE A 91 10.69 33.37 44.78
N VAL A 92 10.39 33.83 43.56
CA VAL A 92 9.76 33.02 42.50
C VAL A 92 10.71 31.94 41.97
N GLN A 93 12.00 32.23 41.80
CA GLN A 93 12.99 31.24 41.37
C GLN A 93 13.22 30.17 42.46
N GLY A 94 13.20 30.55 43.74
CA GLY A 94 13.25 29.63 44.88
C GLY A 94 12.06 28.67 44.93
N THR A 95 10.83 29.17 44.75
CA THR A 95 9.61 28.34 44.70
C THR A 95 9.53 27.45 43.45
N ARG A 96 10.01 27.93 42.29
CA ARG A 96 10.09 27.14 41.05
C ARG A 96 11.08 25.97 41.16
N ASN A 97 12.23 26.19 41.81
CA ASN A 97 13.23 25.15 42.05
C ASN A 97 12.73 24.10 43.07
N GLN A 98 11.97 24.51 44.08
CA GLN A 98 11.34 23.60 45.05
C GLN A 98 10.24 22.72 44.40
N LEU A 99 9.44 23.30 43.48
CA LEU A 99 8.46 22.57 42.66
C LEU A 99 9.13 21.60 41.66
N HIS A 100 10.28 21.97 41.10
CA HIS A 100 11.06 21.09 40.23
C HIS A 100 11.67 19.93 41.01
N TYR A 101 12.14 20.17 42.23
CA TYR A 101 12.68 19.14 43.13
C TYR A 101 11.59 18.14 43.58
N GLN A 102 10.39 18.62 43.92
CA GLN A 102 9.26 17.75 44.26
C GLN A 102 8.74 16.94 43.05
N LYS A 103 8.63 17.53 41.86
CA LYS A 103 8.27 16.79 40.62
C LYS A 103 9.30 15.74 40.20
N SER A 104 10.58 15.97 40.52
CA SER A 104 11.66 15.01 40.22
C SER A 104 11.58 13.80 41.15
N ILE A 105 11.26 14.01 42.43
CA ILE A 105 11.08 12.94 43.42
C ILE A 105 9.81 12.10 43.13
N SER A 106 8.74 12.71 42.60
CA SER A 106 7.51 11.99 42.20
C SER A 106 7.64 11.17 40.90
N ARG A 107 8.71 11.36 40.11
CA ARG A 107 8.97 10.58 38.88
C ARG A 107 9.95 9.42 39.07
N THR A 108 10.55 9.29 40.25
CA THR A 108 11.48 8.20 40.60
C THR A 108 10.84 6.95 41.18
N HIS A 109 9.52 6.75 41.05
CA HIS A 109 8.86 5.46 41.33
C HIS A 109 7.98 5.01 40.14
N SER A 110 8.62 4.70 39.00
CA SER A 110 8.07 3.75 38.02
C SER A 110 9.16 3.03 37.21
N SER A 111 10.34 2.84 37.81
CA SER A 111 11.46 2.09 37.22
C SER A 111 11.67 0.79 37.97
N TYR A 112 10.70 -0.12 37.89
CA TYR A 112 11.00 -1.55 37.98
C TYR A 112 11.19 -2.04 36.54
N SER A 113 12.32 -1.65 35.94
CA SER A 113 12.89 -2.43 34.84
C SER A 113 13.47 -3.68 35.49
N GLY A 114 12.73 -4.77 35.44
CA GLY A 114 13.31 -6.09 35.63
C GLY A 114 14.42 -6.27 34.60
N GLU A 115 15.64 -6.45 35.09
CA GLU A 115 16.79 -6.88 34.32
C GLU A 115 16.45 -8.19 33.62
N LEU A 116 16.22 -8.12 32.31
CA LEU A 116 16.26 -9.24 31.37
C LEU A 116 17.65 -9.32 30.72
N ALA A 117 18.68 -9.03 31.51
CA ALA A 117 20.08 -9.31 31.19
C ALA A 117 20.48 -10.57 31.94
N GLY A 118 20.12 -11.74 31.40
CA GLY A 118 20.34 -12.98 32.13
C GLY A 118 20.10 -14.29 31.41
N LEU A 119 20.07 -14.33 30.07
CA LEU A 119 20.28 -15.58 29.32
C LEU A 119 20.98 -15.27 27.99
N SER A 120 22.30 -15.07 28.07
CA SER A 120 23.18 -15.17 26.91
C SER A 120 23.87 -16.53 26.95
N THR A 121 23.66 -17.35 25.94
CA THR A 121 24.70 -17.75 24.98
C THR A 121 24.24 -18.98 24.18
N GLY A 122 23.95 -18.75 22.90
CA GLY A 122 23.57 -19.77 21.94
C GLY A 122 23.38 -19.19 20.55
N ASN A 123 24.43 -18.53 20.03
CA ASN A 123 24.69 -18.14 18.64
C ASN A 123 23.51 -17.95 17.67
N GLY A 124 23.31 -16.69 17.28
CA GLY A 124 23.09 -16.30 15.89
C GLY A 124 21.65 -16.18 15.41
N VAL A 125 21.17 -14.93 15.35
CA VAL A 125 20.33 -14.26 14.33
C VAL A 125 19.52 -13.16 15.04
N GLY A 126 19.55 -11.94 14.50
CA GLY A 126 19.24 -10.70 15.20
C GLY A 126 17.86 -10.62 15.86
N ALA A 127 17.82 -10.06 17.06
CA ALA A 127 16.60 -9.60 17.70
C ALA A 127 16.00 -8.46 16.85
N VAL A 128 14.99 -8.79 16.04
CA VAL A 128 14.17 -7.82 15.32
C VAL A 128 13.42 -6.98 16.36
N ASP A 129 13.64 -5.67 16.36
CA ASP A 129 12.89 -4.74 17.22
C ASP A 129 11.42 -4.74 16.77
N LEU A 130 10.58 -5.50 17.48
CA LEU A 130 9.15 -5.68 17.20
C LEU A 130 8.34 -4.36 17.23
N ARG A 131 8.97 -3.24 17.60
CA ARG A 131 8.34 -1.91 17.77
C ARG A 131 8.23 -1.11 16.47
N ILE A 132 8.92 -1.49 15.40
CA ILE A 132 8.92 -0.74 14.15
C ILE A 132 7.95 -1.42 13.16
N PRO A 133 6.89 -0.74 12.69
CA PRO A 133 6.01 -1.30 11.67
C PRO A 133 6.81 -1.48 10.37
N MET A 134 6.99 -2.74 9.99
CA MET A 134 7.70 -3.13 8.76
C MET A 134 6.75 -3.24 7.56
N ALA A 135 5.44 -3.04 7.71
CA ALA A 135 4.48 -3.13 6.61
C ALA A 135 4.23 -1.78 5.90
N CYS A 136 3.83 -1.85 4.63
CA CYS A 136 3.32 -0.68 3.91
C CYS A 136 2.05 -0.16 4.59
N PRO A 137 1.94 1.15 4.91
CA PRO A 137 0.76 1.70 5.58
C PRO A 137 -0.48 1.80 4.68
N LEU A 138 -0.34 1.41 3.40
CA LEU A 138 -1.40 1.41 2.40
C LEU A 138 -1.50 0.05 1.73
N SER A 139 -2.70 -0.26 1.25
CA SER A 139 -3.01 -1.43 0.43
C SER A 139 -3.89 -1.00 -0.75
N VAL A 140 -4.09 -1.92 -1.69
CA VAL A 140 -4.91 -1.67 -2.88
C VAL A 140 -6.32 -2.17 -2.62
N HIS A 141 -7.30 -1.27 -2.78
CA HIS A 141 -8.70 -1.55 -2.50
C HIS A 141 -9.22 -2.73 -3.35
N GLY A 142 -9.94 -3.65 -2.70
CA GLY A 142 -10.44 -4.88 -3.33
C GLY A 142 -9.38 -5.98 -3.51
N LEU A 143 -8.12 -5.64 -3.78
CA LEU A 143 -7.05 -6.64 -3.92
C LEU A 143 -6.57 -7.21 -2.58
N SER A 144 -6.68 -6.43 -1.50
CA SER A 144 -6.41 -6.86 -0.13
C SER A 144 -7.28 -8.04 0.32
N LEU A 145 -8.42 -8.25 -0.34
CA LEU A 145 -9.40 -9.29 -0.04
C LEU A 145 -9.22 -10.58 -0.85
N LEU A 146 -8.36 -10.58 -1.86
CA LEU A 146 -8.18 -11.75 -2.72
C LEU A 146 -7.89 -13.02 -1.91
N PRO A 147 -6.99 -13.04 -0.90
CA PRO A 147 -6.71 -14.24 -0.11
C PRO A 147 -7.96 -14.82 0.59
N SER A 148 -9.00 -14.00 0.76
CA SER A 148 -10.26 -14.34 1.42
C SER A 148 -11.32 -14.87 0.45
N CYS A 149 -11.07 -14.88 -0.86
CA CYS A 149 -12.10 -15.15 -1.87
C CYS A 149 -12.49 -16.62 -1.98
N VAL A 150 -11.58 -17.61 -1.93
CA VAL A 150 -11.96 -19.04 -1.85
C VAL A 150 -10.89 -19.95 -1.24
N ALA A 151 -11.11 -20.46 -0.02
CA ALA A 151 -10.29 -21.55 0.51
C ALA A 151 -10.95 -22.93 0.25
N HIS A 152 -10.24 -23.88 -0.35
CA HIS A 152 -10.40 -25.30 -0.04
C HIS A 152 -9.05 -25.94 0.29
N ALA A 153 -8.95 -26.49 1.50
CA ALA A 153 -8.26 -27.76 1.69
C ALA A 153 -9.33 -28.80 2.05
N ALA A 154 -9.00 -30.08 1.85
CA ALA A 154 -9.77 -31.17 2.42
C ALA A 154 -9.96 -30.96 3.93
N PRO A 155 -11.08 -31.41 4.53
CA PRO A 155 -11.28 -31.31 5.97
C PRO A 155 -10.04 -31.87 6.69
N PRO A 156 -9.49 -31.13 7.66
CA PRO A 156 -8.23 -31.50 8.28
C PRO A 156 -8.42 -32.82 9.04
N ARG A 157 -7.40 -33.68 9.00
CA ARG A 157 -7.42 -34.93 9.76
C ARG A 157 -7.21 -34.61 11.22
N VAL A 158 -8.17 -35.00 12.06
CA VAL A 158 -8.17 -34.73 13.51
C VAL A 158 -6.84 -35.10 14.18
N ALA A 159 -6.25 -36.24 13.81
CA ALA A 159 -4.95 -36.68 14.33
C ALA A 159 -3.80 -35.69 14.01
N ASP A 160 -3.77 -35.15 12.80
CA ASP A 160 -2.76 -34.18 12.37
C ASP A 160 -2.99 -32.83 13.06
N VAL A 161 -4.25 -32.43 13.27
CA VAL A 161 -4.57 -31.21 14.02
C VAL A 161 -4.12 -31.32 15.48
N HIS A 162 -4.44 -32.42 16.15
CA HIS A 162 -4.02 -32.62 17.54
C HIS A 162 -2.51 -32.66 17.69
N ALA A 163 -1.81 -33.37 16.80
CA ALA A 163 -0.34 -33.39 16.82
C ALA A 163 0.23 -31.98 16.63
N PHE A 164 -0.36 -31.17 15.75
CA PHE A 164 0.08 -29.80 15.47
C PHE A 164 -0.11 -28.91 16.69
N LEU A 165 -1.31 -28.93 17.29
CA LEU A 165 -1.60 -28.16 18.50
C LEU A 165 -0.72 -28.61 19.67
N GLN A 166 -0.54 -29.92 19.89
CA GLN A 166 0.36 -30.42 20.94
C GLN A 166 1.81 -29.92 20.79
N ARG A 167 2.29 -29.81 19.54
CA ARG A 167 3.66 -29.37 19.26
C ARG A 167 3.82 -27.85 19.33
N CYS A 168 2.87 -27.10 18.79
CA CYS A 168 3.02 -25.67 18.52
C CYS A 168 2.21 -24.79 19.48
N ALA A 169 1.04 -25.25 19.95
CA ALA A 169 0.10 -24.49 20.77
C ALA A 169 -0.63 -25.41 21.79
N PRO A 170 0.10 -26.04 22.73
CA PRO A 170 -0.44 -27.14 23.56
C PRO A 170 -1.56 -26.71 24.52
N LEU A 171 -1.74 -25.41 24.73
CA LEU A 171 -2.81 -24.85 25.53
C LEU A 171 -4.14 -24.76 24.78
N PHE A 172 -4.11 -24.81 23.45
CA PHE A 172 -5.30 -24.72 22.60
C PHE A 172 -5.81 -26.11 22.26
N GLN A 173 -7.13 -26.22 22.12
CA GLN A 173 -7.81 -27.48 21.82
C GLN A 173 -8.52 -27.42 20.47
N TRP A 174 -8.76 -28.57 19.87
CA TRP A 174 -9.57 -28.69 18.67
C TRP A 174 -10.96 -29.17 19.06
N SER A 175 -12.00 -28.42 18.69
CA SER A 175 -13.38 -28.89 18.75
C SER A 175 -13.71 -29.63 17.46
N GLU A 176 -13.95 -30.93 17.54
CA GLU A 176 -14.38 -31.73 16.38
C GLU A 176 -15.78 -31.33 15.90
N GLU A 177 -16.67 -30.98 16.84
CA GLU A 177 -18.04 -30.57 16.54
C GLU A 177 -18.09 -29.25 15.79
N GLU A 178 -17.31 -28.27 16.23
CA GLU A 178 -17.28 -26.93 15.64
C GLU A 178 -16.23 -26.80 14.52
N GLN A 179 -15.37 -27.81 14.34
CA GLN A 179 -14.18 -27.75 13.48
C GLN A 179 -13.33 -26.49 13.70
N ALA A 180 -13.14 -26.12 14.97
CA ALA A 180 -12.53 -24.86 15.36
C ALA A 180 -11.52 -25.03 16.50
N VAL A 181 -10.46 -24.21 16.45
CA VAL A 181 -9.51 -24.04 17.55
C VAL A 181 -10.19 -23.31 18.70
N GLN A 182 -10.27 -23.96 19.84
CA GLN A 182 -10.78 -23.41 21.08
C GLN A 182 -9.67 -22.74 21.88
N PRO A 183 -9.94 -21.57 22.48
CA PRO A 183 -8.99 -20.94 23.37
C PRO A 183 -8.71 -21.86 24.57
N PRO A 184 -7.55 -21.72 25.22
CA PRO A 184 -7.29 -22.42 26.47
C PRO A 184 -8.40 -22.17 27.49
N PHE A 185 -8.86 -23.24 28.13
CA PHE A 185 -9.53 -23.12 29.42
C PHE A 185 -8.50 -22.62 30.42
N PHE A 186 -8.45 -21.31 30.65
CA PHE A 186 -7.76 -20.78 31.82
C PHE A 186 -8.52 -21.28 33.02
N PHE A 187 -7.91 -22.21 33.76
CA PHE A 187 -8.46 -22.88 34.92
C PHE A 187 -9.44 -22.00 35.72
N ASP A 188 -10.73 -22.38 35.72
CA ASP A 188 -11.63 -22.17 36.86
C ASP A 188 -11.16 -23.09 38.00
N GLU A 189 -9.89 -22.97 38.41
CA GLU A 189 -9.41 -23.67 39.59
C GLU A 189 -10.01 -22.96 40.83
N PRO A 190 -10.47 -23.71 41.84
CA PRO A 190 -11.03 -23.18 43.09
C PRO A 190 -10.13 -22.18 43.85
N CYS A 191 -8.88 -21.97 43.40
CA CYS A 191 -8.01 -20.89 43.87
C CYS A 191 -8.52 -19.46 43.57
N LEU A 192 -9.43 -19.29 42.58
CA LEU A 192 -10.01 -18.00 42.21
C LEU A 192 -11.28 -17.63 43.00
N MET A 193 -11.94 -18.59 43.64
CA MET A 193 -13.25 -18.37 44.27
C MET A 193 -13.18 -17.85 45.71
N GLU A 194 -12.00 -17.84 46.35
CA GLU A 194 -11.89 -17.53 47.80
C GLU A 194 -10.87 -16.45 48.20
N CYS A 195 -10.22 -15.75 47.27
CA CYS A 195 -9.33 -14.64 47.63
C CYS A 195 -9.77 -13.34 46.95
N GLY A 196 -10.57 -12.56 47.66
CA GLY A 196 -10.82 -11.16 47.33
C GLY A 196 -9.51 -10.37 47.23
N ALA A 197 -9.54 -9.29 46.44
CA ALA A 197 -8.41 -8.47 45.97
C ALA A 197 -7.48 -7.87 47.06
N ASP A 198 -7.75 -8.09 48.34
CA ASP A 198 -7.05 -7.43 49.44
C ASP A 198 -6.07 -8.35 50.19
N GLY A 199 -5.92 -9.61 49.79
CA GLY A 199 -4.95 -10.54 50.39
C GLY A 199 -5.14 -10.77 51.89
N THR A 200 -6.26 -10.35 52.47
CA THR A 200 -6.58 -10.59 53.87
C THR A 200 -7.40 -11.86 53.95
N LEU A 201 -6.80 -12.87 54.59
CA LEU A 201 -7.49 -14.08 55.03
C LEU A 201 -8.70 -13.67 55.87
N SER A 202 -9.90 -13.79 55.30
CA SER A 202 -11.10 -13.94 56.10
C SER A 202 -10.92 -15.20 56.94
N LYS A 203 -10.65 -15.03 58.23
CA LYS A 203 -10.81 -16.10 59.21
C LYS A 203 -12.30 -16.45 59.25
N SER A 204 -12.71 -17.42 58.43
CA SER A 204 -13.95 -18.15 58.66
C SER A 204 -13.71 -19.02 59.90
N GLU A 205 -14.08 -18.49 61.07
CA GLU A 205 -14.35 -19.32 62.24
C GLU A 205 -15.68 -20.04 62.04
N ALA A 206 -15.66 -21.33 62.37
CA ALA A 206 -16.79 -22.23 62.51
C ALA A 206 -17.45 -22.75 61.21
N THR A 207 -16.96 -23.88 60.71
CA THR A 207 -17.71 -25.16 60.71
C THR A 207 -16.86 -26.27 60.07
N GLY A 208 -16.80 -27.44 60.72
CA GLY A 208 -15.90 -28.54 60.39
C GLY A 208 -16.34 -29.39 59.21
N VAL A 209 -15.95 -28.98 57.99
CA VAL A 209 -15.88 -29.85 56.81
C VAL A 209 -14.51 -29.64 56.13
N PRO A 210 -13.73 -30.68 55.83
CA PRO A 210 -12.37 -30.53 55.32
C PRO A 210 -12.32 -30.18 53.82
N SER A 211 -11.40 -29.26 53.51
CA SER A 211 -10.78 -28.90 52.23
C SER A 211 -11.66 -28.29 51.12
N ALA A 212 -11.78 -26.96 51.13
CA ALA A 212 -11.59 -26.22 49.87
C ALA A 212 -10.11 -26.39 49.48
N ALA A 213 -9.86 -26.96 48.30
CA ALA A 213 -8.51 -27.28 47.85
C ALA A 213 -7.71 -25.99 47.60
N MET A 214 -6.97 -25.50 48.60
CA MET A 214 -5.91 -24.52 48.38
C MET A 214 -4.93 -25.08 47.35
N CYS A 215 -4.75 -24.37 46.23
CA CYS A 215 -3.80 -24.76 45.20
C CYS A 215 -2.39 -24.85 45.81
N ARG A 216 -1.85 -26.07 45.92
CA ARG A 216 -0.54 -26.36 46.52
C ARG A 216 0.62 -26.13 45.54
N ASN A 217 0.32 -25.68 44.33
CA ASN A 217 1.35 -25.37 43.35
C ASN A 217 2.04 -24.07 43.75
N ALA A 218 3.30 -24.13 44.17
CA ALA A 218 4.09 -22.96 44.54
C ALA A 218 4.24 -21.94 43.39
N ALA A 219 4.03 -22.36 42.14
CA ALA A 219 4.02 -21.47 40.98
C ALA A 219 2.66 -20.77 40.76
N CYS A 220 1.58 -21.19 41.43
CA CYS A 220 0.23 -20.63 41.26
C CYS A 220 0.20 -19.10 41.44
N PRO A 221 0.74 -18.51 42.54
CA PRO A 221 0.75 -17.04 42.70
C PRO A 221 1.58 -16.32 41.62
N TYR A 222 2.63 -16.97 41.10
CA TYR A 222 3.46 -16.43 40.02
C TYR A 222 2.68 -16.40 38.70
N TRP A 223 2.00 -17.50 38.35
CA TRP A 223 1.17 -17.57 37.14
C TRP A 223 -0.01 -16.58 37.16
N HIS A 224 -0.65 -16.37 38.32
CA HIS A 224 -1.79 -15.46 38.46
C HIS A 224 -1.42 -13.98 38.51
N ARG A 225 -0.20 -13.62 38.93
CA ARG A 225 0.20 -12.22 39.09
C ARG A 225 0.40 -11.48 37.77
N ASP A 226 0.70 -12.19 36.69
CA ASP A 226 0.92 -11.61 35.36
C ASP A 226 0.52 -12.57 34.22
N GLN A 227 -0.74 -13.04 34.27
CA GLN A 227 -1.27 -13.99 33.29
C GLN A 227 -1.17 -13.47 31.86
N LEU A 228 -1.43 -12.18 31.63
CA LEU A 228 -1.35 -11.58 30.30
C LEU A 228 0.07 -11.67 29.74
N THR A 229 1.09 -11.32 30.52
CA THR A 229 2.49 -11.41 30.08
C THR A 229 2.89 -12.86 29.81
N HIS A 230 2.49 -13.82 30.65
CA HIS A 230 2.79 -15.24 30.43
C HIS A 230 2.12 -15.81 29.16
N VAL A 231 0.88 -15.40 28.88
CA VAL A 231 0.20 -15.79 27.63
C VAL A 231 0.90 -15.15 26.43
N LYS A 232 1.25 -13.86 26.48
CA LYS A 232 2.04 -13.19 25.43
C LYS A 232 3.37 -13.92 25.18
N MET A 233 4.07 -14.34 26.23
CA MET A 233 5.32 -15.11 26.10
C MET A 233 5.10 -16.48 25.44
N SER A 234 4.01 -17.17 25.77
CA SER A 234 3.66 -18.46 25.15
C SER A 234 3.38 -18.30 23.65
N VAL A 235 2.77 -17.18 23.25
CA VAL A 235 2.57 -16.85 21.82
C VAL A 235 3.91 -16.61 21.11
N ILE A 236 4.88 -15.96 21.76
CA ILE A 236 6.21 -15.76 21.17
C ILE A 236 6.88 -17.11 20.87
N VAL A 237 6.75 -18.10 21.75
CA VAL A 237 7.29 -19.46 21.53
C VAL A 237 6.59 -20.18 20.35
N LEU A 238 5.26 -20.05 20.25
CA LEU A 238 4.50 -20.53 19.08
C LEU A 238 5.01 -19.87 17.80
N LEU A 239 5.18 -18.55 17.81
CA LEU A 239 5.64 -17.76 16.66
C LEU A 239 7.05 -18.13 16.25
N GLU A 240 7.97 -18.35 17.18
CA GLU A 240 9.33 -18.82 16.90
C GLU A 240 9.32 -20.17 16.19
N THR A 241 8.45 -21.09 16.63
CA THR A 241 8.31 -22.43 16.04
C THR A 241 7.84 -22.37 14.57
N VAL A 242 6.92 -21.46 14.26
CA VAL A 242 6.42 -21.24 12.88
C VAL A 242 7.44 -20.45 12.04
N ARG A 243 8.09 -19.43 12.63
CA ARG A 243 9.07 -18.55 11.95
C ARG A 243 10.37 -19.27 11.58
N CYS A 244 10.82 -20.25 12.36
CA CYS A 244 11.98 -21.06 12.00
C CYS A 244 11.82 -21.84 10.67
N GLN A 245 10.62 -21.84 10.09
CA GLN A 245 10.29 -22.54 8.85
C GLN A 245 10.00 -21.59 7.68
N SER A 246 10.15 -20.28 7.85
CA SER A 246 9.71 -19.26 6.88
C SER A 246 10.85 -18.39 6.33
N VAL A 247 10.54 -17.52 5.36
CA VAL A 247 11.51 -16.56 4.78
C VAL A 247 11.93 -15.55 5.87
N LEU A 248 13.18 -15.06 5.81
CA LEU A 248 13.65 -13.97 6.67
C LEU A 248 12.90 -12.65 6.44
N ASP A 249 12.50 -12.39 5.19
CA ASP A 249 11.71 -11.22 4.81
C ASP A 249 10.21 -11.53 4.90
N GLU A 250 9.50 -10.83 5.80
CA GLU A 250 8.06 -10.97 6.00
C GLU A 250 7.24 -10.60 4.74
N HIS A 251 7.83 -9.82 3.84
CA HIS A 251 7.18 -9.34 2.64
C HIS A 251 7.16 -10.34 1.50
N LEU A 252 7.98 -11.38 1.54
CA LEU A 252 8.03 -12.37 0.47
C LEU A 252 7.13 -13.57 0.76
N CYS A 253 6.41 -13.56 1.88
CA CYS A 253 5.61 -14.68 2.34
C CYS A 253 4.41 -14.25 3.19
N ALA A 254 3.20 -14.51 2.72
CA ALA A 254 1.96 -14.19 3.43
C ALA A 254 1.85 -14.86 4.81
N VAL A 255 2.39 -16.07 4.97
CA VAL A 255 2.45 -16.78 6.27
C VAL A 255 3.34 -16.01 7.26
N THR A 256 4.50 -15.56 6.79
CA THR A 256 5.46 -14.79 7.63
C THR A 256 4.83 -13.46 8.02
N HIS A 257 4.23 -12.76 7.06
CA HIS A 257 3.49 -11.53 7.30
C HIS A 257 2.40 -11.72 8.37
N ALA A 258 1.55 -12.74 8.25
CA ALA A 258 0.48 -13.03 9.21
C ALA A 258 1.03 -13.29 10.63
N THR A 259 2.10 -14.09 10.75
CA THR A 259 2.73 -14.34 12.05
C THR A 259 3.40 -13.09 12.64
N ALA A 260 3.94 -12.21 11.81
CA ALA A 260 4.50 -10.94 12.27
C ALA A 260 3.42 -9.96 12.73
N CYS A 261 2.29 -9.88 12.03
CA CYS A 261 1.11 -9.14 12.46
C CYS A 261 0.62 -9.65 13.83
N LEU A 262 0.47 -10.97 13.99
CA LEU A 262 0.09 -11.58 15.26
C LEU A 262 1.04 -11.17 16.40
N ALA A 263 2.35 -11.21 16.17
CA ALA A 263 3.35 -10.78 17.16
C ALA A 263 3.12 -9.34 17.64
N ARG A 264 2.84 -8.43 16.69
CA ARG A 264 2.59 -7.01 16.98
C ARG A 264 1.26 -6.80 17.72
N HIS A 265 0.19 -7.42 17.24
CA HIS A 265 -1.13 -7.30 17.88
C HIS A 265 -1.13 -7.88 19.30
N VAL A 266 -0.46 -9.02 19.51
CA VAL A 266 -0.34 -9.63 20.84
C VAL A 266 0.52 -8.77 21.76
N HIS A 267 1.57 -8.11 21.26
CA HIS A 267 2.34 -7.15 22.05
C HIS A 267 1.45 -6.02 22.60
N HIS A 268 0.57 -5.48 21.75
CA HIS A 268 -0.34 -4.37 22.08
C HIS A 268 -1.68 -4.79 22.71
N ALA A 269 -1.96 -6.08 22.86
CA ALA A 269 -3.22 -6.55 23.43
C ALA A 269 -3.32 -6.25 24.94
N ASP A 270 -4.46 -5.74 25.37
CA ASP A 270 -4.71 -5.35 26.77
C ASP A 270 -5.43 -6.44 27.60
N SER A 271 -5.85 -7.55 26.97
CA SER A 271 -6.55 -8.64 27.64
C SER A 271 -6.14 -10.02 27.14
N ILE A 272 -6.29 -11.02 27.99
CA ILE A 272 -6.01 -12.43 27.65
C ILE A 272 -6.99 -12.93 26.58
N SER A 273 -8.26 -12.53 26.66
CA SER A 273 -9.29 -12.89 25.68
C SER A 273 -8.91 -12.43 24.27
N LEU A 274 -8.42 -11.21 24.13
CA LEU A 274 -7.96 -10.65 22.86
C LEU A 274 -6.75 -11.43 22.32
N VAL A 275 -5.76 -11.72 23.18
CA VAL A 275 -4.60 -12.53 22.77
C VAL A 275 -5.04 -13.91 22.28
N CYS A 276 -5.96 -14.57 22.99
CA CYS A 276 -6.43 -15.91 22.61
C CYS A 276 -7.22 -15.88 21.31
N ALA A 277 -8.09 -14.89 21.10
CA ALA A 277 -8.84 -14.73 19.85
C ALA A 277 -7.90 -14.56 18.64
N LEU A 278 -6.89 -13.69 18.76
CA LEU A 278 -5.87 -13.47 17.71
C LEU A 278 -5.08 -14.75 17.39
N VAL A 279 -4.71 -15.54 18.40
CA VAL A 279 -3.97 -16.78 18.21
C VAL A 279 -4.86 -17.85 17.59
N CYS A 280 -6.10 -18.00 18.05
CA CYS A 280 -7.08 -18.92 17.46
C CYS A 280 -7.27 -18.63 15.98
N GLU A 281 -7.42 -17.36 15.58
CA GLU A 281 -7.58 -16.97 14.17
C GLU A 281 -6.41 -17.46 13.30
N VAL A 282 -5.16 -17.22 13.74
CA VAL A 282 -3.97 -17.64 12.98
C VAL A 282 -3.82 -19.15 12.95
N LEU A 283 -4.03 -19.85 14.08
CA LEU A 283 -3.97 -21.31 14.13
C LEU A 283 -5.04 -21.93 13.22
N GLN A 284 -6.26 -21.40 13.25
CA GLN A 284 -7.35 -21.84 12.39
C GLN A 284 -6.98 -21.69 10.91
N LYS A 285 -6.41 -20.55 10.51
CA LYS A 285 -5.93 -20.31 9.13
C LYS A 285 -4.86 -21.33 8.71
N LEU A 286 -3.90 -21.64 9.57
CA LEU A 286 -2.86 -22.65 9.29
C LEU A 286 -3.42 -24.07 9.19
N ILE A 287 -4.44 -24.39 9.99
CA ILE A 287 -5.11 -25.68 9.97
C ILE A 287 -5.92 -25.85 8.69
N VAL A 288 -6.78 -24.89 8.39
CA VAL A 288 -7.70 -24.94 7.24
C VAL A 288 -6.97 -24.90 5.91
N THR A 289 -5.88 -24.14 5.79
CA THR A 289 -5.05 -24.17 4.59
C THR A 289 -4.29 -25.49 4.43
N GLY A 290 -4.27 -26.36 5.45
CA GLY A 290 -3.52 -27.60 5.44
C GLY A 290 -2.03 -27.44 5.70
N LEU A 291 -1.55 -26.21 5.94
CA LEU A 291 -0.15 -25.93 6.21
C LEU A 291 0.35 -26.59 7.51
N HIS A 292 -0.55 -26.81 8.48
CA HIS A 292 -0.26 -27.53 9.73
C HIS A 292 0.36 -28.93 9.51
N VAL A 293 -0.09 -29.67 8.50
CA VAL A 293 0.46 -31.00 8.13
C VAL A 293 1.93 -30.89 7.75
N TRP A 294 2.26 -29.85 6.98
CA TRP A 294 3.63 -29.59 6.61
C TRP A 294 4.48 -29.17 7.80
N LEU A 295 4.00 -28.23 8.63
CA LEU A 295 4.67 -27.74 9.84
C LEU A 295 5.02 -28.88 10.82
N LEU A 296 4.19 -29.94 10.85
CA LEU A 296 4.43 -31.16 11.62
C LEU A 296 5.52 -32.06 11.05
N SER A 297 5.55 -32.22 9.73
CA SER A 297 6.43 -33.16 9.02
C SER A 297 7.90 -32.73 8.94
N ALA A 298 8.22 -31.48 9.31
CA ALA A 298 9.52 -30.86 9.06
C ALA A 298 10.70 -31.56 9.78
N LYS A 299 11.52 -32.26 8.99
CA LYS A 299 12.85 -32.79 9.39
C LYS A 299 13.87 -31.65 9.42
N GLN A 300 14.86 -31.68 10.31
CA GLN A 300 15.87 -30.61 10.47
C GLN A 300 16.66 -30.22 9.20
N SER A 301 16.65 -31.04 8.13
CA SER A 301 17.30 -30.75 6.84
C SER A 301 16.52 -29.81 5.90
N THR A 302 15.29 -29.38 6.26
CA THR A 302 14.39 -28.62 5.36
C THR A 302 14.31 -27.11 5.60
N ARG A 303 15.25 -26.52 6.36
CA ARG A 303 15.30 -25.07 6.65
C ARG A 303 15.42 -24.16 5.42
N SER A 304 15.72 -24.69 4.23
CA SER A 304 15.98 -23.88 3.02
C SER A 304 14.85 -23.86 1.97
N MET A 305 13.70 -24.52 2.14
CA MET A 305 12.74 -24.72 1.03
C MET A 305 11.54 -23.76 1.00
N MET A 306 11.24 -23.08 2.11
CA MET A 306 10.45 -21.83 2.08
C MET A 306 11.29 -20.65 1.62
N SER A 307 12.51 -20.88 1.09
CA SER A 307 13.33 -19.85 0.45
C SER A 307 12.47 -19.02 -0.49
N ALA A 308 12.67 -17.71 -0.45
CA ALA A 308 12.14 -16.81 -1.45
C ALA A 308 13.21 -16.68 -2.54
N PRO A 309 13.23 -17.55 -3.58
CA PRO A 309 14.12 -17.33 -4.71
C PRO A 309 13.87 -15.94 -5.28
N ALA A 310 14.94 -15.23 -5.59
CA ALA A 310 14.92 -13.98 -6.34
C ALA A 310 15.71 -14.19 -7.62
N LEU A 311 15.35 -13.46 -8.68
CA LEU A 311 16.15 -13.43 -9.89
C LEU A 311 17.31 -12.47 -9.71
N THR A 312 18.50 -12.80 -10.22
CA THR A 312 19.59 -11.82 -10.25
C THR A 312 19.23 -10.70 -11.23
N SER A 313 19.73 -9.49 -10.99
CA SER A 313 19.59 -8.36 -11.91
C SER A 313 19.98 -8.74 -13.36
N THR A 314 21.02 -9.54 -13.53
CA THR A 314 21.49 -10.02 -14.84
C THR A 314 20.52 -10.99 -15.51
N ASP A 315 19.91 -11.92 -14.77
CA ASP A 315 18.98 -12.89 -15.32
C ASP A 315 17.63 -12.24 -15.63
N ALA A 316 17.18 -11.31 -14.79
CA ALA A 316 15.99 -10.50 -15.06
C ALA A 316 16.13 -9.72 -16.38
N GLN A 317 17.31 -9.12 -16.63
CA GLN A 317 17.59 -8.42 -17.90
C GLN A 317 17.63 -9.36 -19.11
N ARG A 318 18.18 -10.57 -18.96
CA ARG A 318 18.24 -11.56 -20.05
C ARG A 318 16.87 -12.10 -20.43
N CYS A 319 16.00 -12.30 -19.44
CA CYS A 319 14.65 -12.81 -19.64
C CYS A 319 13.67 -11.70 -20.06
N ALA A 320 13.98 -10.44 -19.81
CA ALA A 320 13.11 -9.32 -20.15
C ALA A 320 12.81 -9.28 -21.66
N PRO A 321 11.56 -9.00 -22.06
CA PRO A 321 11.21 -8.86 -23.46
C PRO A 321 11.93 -7.66 -24.07
N LEU A 322 12.28 -7.78 -25.35
CA LEU A 322 12.82 -6.66 -26.12
C LEU A 322 11.83 -5.49 -26.10
N ARG A 323 12.35 -4.25 -26.00
CA ARG A 323 11.53 -3.04 -25.97
C ARG A 323 10.53 -2.98 -27.11
N ALA A 324 10.93 -3.36 -28.32
CA ALA A 324 10.07 -3.40 -29.50
C ALA A 324 8.79 -4.25 -29.29
N ALA A 325 8.86 -5.35 -28.53
CA ALA A 325 7.71 -6.20 -28.24
C ALA A 325 6.70 -5.58 -27.25
N LEU A 326 7.12 -4.55 -26.52
CA LEU A 326 6.31 -3.83 -25.54
C LEU A 326 5.63 -2.58 -26.11
N LEU A 327 6.09 -2.07 -27.25
CA LEU A 327 5.47 -0.90 -27.89
C LEU A 327 4.09 -1.25 -28.44
N ARG A 328 3.12 -0.35 -28.29
CA ARG A 328 1.74 -0.52 -28.76
C ARG A 328 1.31 0.52 -29.80
N SER A 329 1.91 1.71 -29.78
CA SER A 329 1.70 2.71 -30.82
C SER A 329 2.45 2.32 -32.09
N ALA A 330 1.74 2.33 -33.23
CA ALA A 330 2.34 2.07 -34.53
C ALA A 330 3.47 3.07 -34.84
N GLU A 331 3.28 4.34 -34.51
CA GLU A 331 4.30 5.39 -34.69
C GLU A 331 5.55 5.11 -33.83
N GLU A 332 5.36 4.67 -32.58
CA GLU A 332 6.48 4.31 -31.71
C GLU A 332 7.24 3.09 -32.24
N GLN A 333 6.52 2.08 -32.72
CA GLN A 333 7.10 0.87 -33.31
C GLN A 333 7.89 1.19 -34.59
N GLU A 334 7.32 1.98 -35.50
CA GLU A 334 7.99 2.41 -36.74
C GLU A 334 9.25 3.23 -36.45
N CYS A 335 9.16 4.19 -35.52
CA CYS A 335 10.31 5.01 -35.16
C CYS A 335 11.43 4.18 -34.50
N TRP A 336 11.07 3.27 -33.58
CA TRP A 336 12.05 2.43 -32.88
C TRP A 336 12.70 1.40 -33.79
N SER A 337 11.92 0.73 -34.65
CA SER A 337 12.43 -0.23 -35.63
C SER A 337 13.40 0.42 -36.62
N ALA A 338 13.13 1.66 -37.07
CA ALA A 338 14.06 2.40 -37.92
C ALA A 338 15.42 2.68 -37.24
N ILE A 339 15.42 2.91 -35.92
CA ILE A 339 16.64 3.11 -35.12
C ILE A 339 17.43 1.79 -35.03
N GLU A 340 16.75 0.69 -34.70
CA GLU A 340 17.37 -0.65 -34.60
C GLU A 340 17.95 -1.09 -35.95
N GLU A 341 17.22 -0.90 -37.05
CA GLU A 341 17.71 -1.19 -38.40
C GLU A 341 18.95 -0.35 -38.74
N GLN A 342 18.92 0.95 -38.43
CA GLN A 342 20.04 1.84 -38.71
C GLN A 342 21.27 1.46 -37.88
N GLN A 343 21.05 1.01 -36.63
CA GLN A 343 22.11 0.46 -35.81
C GLN A 343 22.70 -0.79 -36.45
N GLN A 344 21.87 -1.80 -36.74
CA GLN A 344 22.31 -3.08 -37.32
C GLN A 344 23.04 -2.92 -38.66
N LYS A 345 22.51 -2.07 -39.56
CA LYS A 345 23.13 -1.79 -40.86
C LYS A 345 24.54 -1.20 -40.69
N ARG A 346 24.78 -0.36 -39.68
CA ARG A 346 26.05 0.34 -39.48
C ARG A 346 27.01 -0.33 -38.50
N SER A 347 26.54 -1.17 -37.57
CA SER A 347 27.40 -1.97 -36.71
C SER A 347 28.08 -3.14 -37.44
N SER A 348 27.70 -3.39 -38.70
CA SER A 348 28.46 -4.24 -39.64
C SER A 348 29.74 -3.57 -40.18
N SER A 349 29.93 -2.27 -39.94
CA SER A 349 31.16 -1.53 -40.25
C SER A 349 32.13 -1.53 -39.06
N THR A 350 33.42 -1.30 -39.31
CA THR A 350 34.52 -1.40 -38.32
C THR A 350 34.38 -0.49 -37.07
N ASP A 351 33.43 0.46 -37.06
CA ASP A 351 33.15 1.33 -35.91
C ASP A 351 31.88 0.88 -35.18
N SER A 352 31.96 0.69 -33.87
CA SER A 352 30.80 0.35 -33.02
C SER A 352 29.78 1.50 -33.01
N PHE A 353 28.74 1.39 -33.83
CA PHE A 353 27.66 2.38 -33.89
C PHE A 353 26.66 2.12 -32.76
N SER A 354 26.61 3.02 -31.77
CA SER A 354 25.72 2.87 -30.62
C SER A 354 24.26 3.20 -30.96
N LEU A 355 23.32 2.57 -30.23
CA LEU A 355 21.88 2.83 -30.34
C LEU A 355 21.55 4.31 -30.14
N ALA A 356 22.21 4.98 -29.18
CA ALA A 356 22.05 6.42 -28.94
C ALA A 356 22.45 7.28 -30.16
N THR A 357 23.48 6.88 -30.91
CA THR A 357 23.90 7.58 -32.13
C THR A 357 22.90 7.35 -33.27
N ALA A 358 22.34 6.15 -33.39
CA ALA A 358 21.26 5.85 -34.32
C ALA A 358 20.01 6.69 -34.02
N ALA A 359 19.61 6.76 -32.75
CA ALA A 359 18.46 7.57 -32.32
C ALA A 359 18.68 9.06 -32.57
N ALA A 360 19.88 9.58 -32.31
CA ALA A 360 20.23 10.96 -32.62
C ALA A 360 20.15 11.28 -34.12
N ALA A 361 20.61 10.36 -34.98
CA ALA A 361 20.47 10.52 -36.42
C ALA A 361 19.00 10.51 -36.87
N GLN A 362 18.16 9.67 -36.26
CA GLN A 362 16.73 9.66 -36.53
C GLN A 362 16.05 10.98 -36.11
N PHE A 363 16.39 11.53 -34.95
CA PHE A 363 15.88 12.84 -34.55
C PHE A 363 16.26 13.97 -35.52
N GLN A 364 17.47 13.91 -36.11
CA GLN A 364 17.87 14.89 -37.13
C GLN A 364 17.03 14.81 -38.41
N LEU A 365 16.57 13.61 -38.78
CA LEU A 365 15.71 13.40 -39.94
C LEU A 365 14.27 13.84 -39.65
N HIS A 366 13.79 13.53 -38.45
CA HIS A 366 12.42 13.78 -38.00
C HIS A 366 12.41 14.42 -36.61
N PRO A 367 12.55 15.75 -36.47
CA PRO A 367 12.64 16.41 -35.17
C PRO A 367 11.26 16.53 -34.50
N SER A 368 10.85 15.49 -33.76
CA SER A 368 9.57 15.41 -33.05
C SER A 368 9.78 15.04 -31.58
N SER A 369 8.72 15.17 -30.77
CA SER A 369 8.75 14.72 -29.37
C SER A 369 9.03 13.21 -29.27
N LEU A 370 8.48 12.42 -30.19
CA LEU A 370 8.66 10.97 -30.27
C LEU A 370 10.11 10.58 -30.53
N SER A 371 10.75 11.15 -31.55
CA SER A 371 12.15 10.82 -31.85
C SER A 371 13.10 11.31 -30.75
N TRP A 372 12.76 12.40 -30.04
CA TRP A 372 13.47 12.81 -28.83
C TRP A 372 13.31 11.82 -27.68
N ARG A 373 12.10 11.30 -27.47
CA ARG A 373 11.83 10.23 -26.49
C ARG A 373 12.65 8.97 -26.83
N CYS A 374 12.77 8.61 -28.10
CA CYS A 374 13.63 7.52 -28.55
C CYS A 374 15.11 7.78 -28.24
N MET A 375 15.61 9.01 -28.42
CA MET A 375 16.96 9.39 -27.99
C MET A 375 17.15 9.20 -26.48
N LEU A 376 16.20 9.66 -25.67
CA LEU A 376 16.23 9.45 -24.21
C LEU A 376 16.25 7.96 -23.83
N ALA A 377 15.44 7.15 -24.50
CA ALA A 377 15.35 5.71 -24.27
C ALA A 377 16.62 4.93 -24.65
N ALA A 378 17.41 5.48 -25.58
CA ALA A 378 18.64 4.86 -26.09
C ALA A 378 19.90 5.24 -25.30
N VAL A 379 19.85 6.27 -24.46
CA VAL A 379 20.97 6.72 -23.62
C VAL A 379 20.95 5.98 -22.29
N GLU A 380 22.10 5.49 -21.82
CA GLU A 380 22.23 4.83 -20.50
C GLU A 380 22.70 5.79 -19.38
N ASP A 381 23.54 6.77 -19.72
CA ASP A 381 24.11 7.71 -18.75
C ASP A 381 23.06 8.64 -18.13
N ILE A 382 23.00 8.65 -16.79
CA ILE A 382 21.99 9.40 -16.01
C ILE A 382 22.16 10.91 -16.20
N ALA A 383 23.40 11.42 -16.27
CA ALA A 383 23.66 12.86 -16.41
C ALA A 383 23.25 13.35 -17.80
N LEU A 384 23.51 12.55 -18.83
CA LEU A 384 23.11 12.82 -20.21
C LEU A 384 21.59 12.72 -20.39
N ARG A 385 20.93 11.73 -19.77
CA ARG A 385 19.46 11.64 -19.71
C ARG A 385 18.85 12.88 -19.04
N ARG A 386 19.41 13.32 -17.92
CA ARG A 386 18.94 14.53 -17.22
C ARG A 386 19.07 15.77 -18.10
N TRP A 387 20.18 15.92 -18.81
CA TRP A 387 20.38 17.01 -19.76
C TRP A 387 19.39 16.94 -20.93
N LEU A 388 19.27 15.78 -21.57
CA LEU A 388 18.33 15.55 -22.68
C LEU A 388 16.88 15.77 -22.24
N GLY A 389 16.51 15.34 -21.03
CA GLY A 389 15.17 15.53 -20.48
C GLY A 389 14.87 17.01 -20.30
N ARG A 390 15.80 17.77 -19.71
CA ARG A 390 15.66 19.22 -19.54
C ARG A 390 15.47 19.95 -20.86
N GLN A 391 16.31 19.64 -21.85
CA GLN A 391 16.22 20.24 -23.18
C GLN A 391 14.96 19.81 -23.93
N GLY A 392 14.55 18.55 -23.78
CA GLY A 392 13.31 18.02 -24.35
C GLY A 392 12.07 18.73 -23.83
N VAL A 393 12.00 18.98 -22.51
CA VAL A 393 10.91 19.75 -21.90
C VAL A 393 10.85 21.19 -22.42
N GLU A 394 11.99 21.82 -22.68
CA GLU A 394 12.05 23.17 -23.27
C GLU A 394 11.60 23.19 -24.74
N LEU A 395 11.93 22.14 -25.51
CA LEU A 395 11.53 22.00 -26.92
C LEU A 395 10.06 21.59 -27.11
N PHE A 396 9.59 20.66 -26.27
CA PHE A 396 8.29 20.01 -26.39
C PHE A 396 7.54 20.08 -25.03
N PRO A 397 7.16 21.28 -24.57
CA PRO A 397 6.58 21.49 -23.24
C PRO A 397 5.21 20.82 -23.05
N SER A 398 4.56 20.37 -24.12
CA SER A 398 3.29 19.64 -24.10
C SER A 398 3.45 18.12 -24.01
N SER A 399 4.67 17.55 -24.02
CA SER A 399 4.83 16.09 -23.91
C SER A 399 4.94 15.68 -22.44
N PRO A 400 3.92 15.07 -21.83
CA PRO A 400 3.97 14.64 -20.43
C PRO A 400 5.07 13.59 -20.18
N GLU A 401 5.40 12.77 -21.17
CA GLU A 401 6.44 11.74 -21.08
C GLU A 401 7.83 12.36 -20.93
N LEU A 402 8.11 13.48 -21.64
CA LEU A 402 9.40 14.18 -21.52
C LEU A 402 9.56 14.85 -20.15
N HIS A 403 8.48 15.45 -19.63
CA HIS A 403 8.46 15.98 -18.26
C HIS A 403 8.69 14.87 -17.24
N LEU A 404 8.06 13.72 -17.43
CA LEU A 404 8.24 12.55 -16.58
C LEU A 404 9.70 12.08 -16.57
N GLN A 405 10.29 11.87 -17.75
CA GLN A 405 11.68 11.46 -17.88
C GLN A 405 12.66 12.46 -17.25
N TYR A 406 12.40 13.76 -17.39
CA TYR A 406 13.23 14.78 -16.76
C TYR A 406 13.19 14.69 -15.24
N VAL A 407 12.00 14.67 -14.62
CA VAL A 407 11.86 14.61 -13.15
C VAL A 407 12.46 13.32 -12.60
N LEU A 408 12.21 12.19 -13.26
CA LEU A 408 12.80 10.91 -12.85
C LEU A 408 14.33 10.90 -12.98
N ALA A 409 14.90 11.53 -14.01
CA ALA A 409 16.35 11.66 -14.14
C ALA A 409 16.96 12.57 -13.04
N VAL A 410 16.25 13.61 -12.59
CA VAL A 410 16.68 14.43 -11.45
C VAL A 410 16.64 13.63 -10.15
N LEU A 411 15.58 12.84 -9.93
CA LEU A 411 15.44 11.92 -8.79
C LEU A 411 16.58 10.88 -8.76
N SER A 412 16.81 10.16 -9.86
CA SER A 412 17.85 9.12 -9.94
C SER A 412 19.27 9.67 -9.94
N GLY A 413 19.46 10.93 -10.37
CA GLY A 413 20.77 11.59 -10.39
C GLY A 413 21.25 12.13 -9.04
N GLY A 414 20.55 11.83 -7.93
CA GLY A 414 20.91 12.29 -6.59
C GLY A 414 20.78 13.81 -6.42
N GLY A 415 19.83 14.45 -7.12
CA GLY A 415 19.54 15.87 -6.95
C GLY A 415 19.14 16.21 -5.51
N ALA A 416 19.40 17.45 -5.09
CA ALA A 416 18.93 17.92 -3.79
C ALA A 416 17.40 17.88 -3.72
N ILE A 417 16.82 17.63 -2.54
CA ILE A 417 15.37 17.56 -2.33
C ILE A 417 14.66 18.80 -2.91
N SER A 418 15.22 20.00 -2.69
CA SER A 418 14.66 21.25 -3.23
C SER A 418 14.59 21.26 -4.75
N GLU A 419 15.62 20.75 -5.43
CA GLU A 419 15.66 20.69 -6.90
C GLU A 419 14.63 19.71 -7.45
N VAL A 420 14.47 18.55 -6.80
CA VAL A 420 13.46 17.54 -7.16
C VAL A 420 12.04 18.13 -7.03
N LEU A 421 11.76 18.78 -5.89
CA LEU A 421 10.46 19.40 -5.63
C LEU A 421 10.15 20.53 -6.62
N GLU A 422 11.15 21.37 -6.94
CA GLU A 422 11.02 22.44 -7.93
C GLU A 422 10.76 21.90 -9.34
N ALA A 423 11.53 20.90 -9.78
CA ALA A 423 11.36 20.28 -11.09
C ALA A 423 9.97 19.65 -11.23
N CYS A 424 9.49 18.95 -10.21
CA CYS A 424 8.15 18.37 -10.19
C CYS A 424 7.06 19.45 -10.23
N SER A 425 7.20 20.49 -9.40
CA SER A 425 6.23 21.60 -9.34
C SER A 425 6.17 22.39 -10.65
N ALA A 426 7.31 22.57 -11.32
CA ALA A 426 7.37 23.20 -12.63
C ALA A 426 6.68 22.35 -13.70
N ALA A 427 6.97 21.05 -13.75
CA ALA A 427 6.34 20.11 -14.67
C ALA A 427 4.82 20.07 -14.49
N CYS A 428 4.33 19.94 -13.25
CA CYS A 428 2.90 19.90 -12.94
C CYS A 428 2.19 21.19 -13.38
N ARG A 429 2.79 22.36 -13.12
CA ARG A 429 2.26 23.66 -13.56
C ARG A 429 2.18 23.77 -15.07
N THR A 430 3.28 23.46 -15.76
CA THR A 430 3.35 23.55 -17.22
C THR A 430 2.34 22.63 -17.87
N LEU A 431 2.32 21.35 -17.49
CA LEU A 431 1.42 20.36 -18.06
C LEU A 431 -0.05 20.68 -17.78
N SER A 432 -0.40 21.05 -16.54
CA SER A 432 -1.77 21.42 -16.18
C SER A 432 -2.24 22.65 -16.97
N ALA A 433 -1.37 23.65 -17.15
CA ALA A 433 -1.68 24.83 -17.95
C ALA A 433 -1.87 24.50 -19.45
N GLN A 434 -1.04 23.63 -20.02
CA GLN A 434 -1.17 23.18 -21.41
C GLN A 434 -2.45 22.38 -21.63
N ALA A 435 -2.79 21.47 -20.73
CA ALA A 435 -4.03 20.71 -20.79
C ALA A 435 -5.26 21.62 -20.69
N ALA A 436 -5.28 22.54 -19.72
CA ALA A 436 -6.35 23.51 -19.58
C ALA A 436 -6.51 24.39 -20.83
N ALA A 437 -5.40 24.89 -21.40
CA ALA A 437 -5.44 25.67 -22.63
C ALA A 437 -5.98 24.86 -23.81
N SER A 438 -5.61 23.58 -23.94
CA SER A 438 -6.07 22.70 -25.01
C SER A 438 -7.58 22.41 -24.93
N VAL A 439 -8.09 22.16 -23.72
CA VAL A 439 -9.52 21.94 -23.48
C VAL A 439 -10.31 23.22 -23.76
N VAL A 440 -9.86 24.38 -23.27
CA VAL A 440 -10.51 25.67 -23.52
C VAL A 440 -10.49 26.04 -25.01
N ALA A 441 -9.43 25.68 -25.73
CA ALA A 441 -9.31 25.89 -27.17
C ALA A 441 -10.14 24.90 -28.01
N GLY A 442 -10.77 23.89 -27.38
CA GLY A 442 -11.54 22.85 -28.10
C GLY A 442 -10.66 21.91 -28.93
N LEU A 443 -9.35 21.89 -28.70
CA LEU A 443 -8.39 21.03 -29.42
C LEU A 443 -8.31 19.62 -28.83
N ASP A 444 -8.72 19.45 -27.57
CA ASP A 444 -8.73 18.18 -26.88
C ASP A 444 -10.15 17.72 -26.59
N SER A 445 -10.47 16.49 -27.03
CA SER A 445 -11.70 15.77 -26.66
C SER A 445 -11.60 15.06 -25.31
N GLY A 446 -10.56 15.36 -24.52
CA GLY A 446 -10.32 14.85 -23.17
C GLY A 446 -9.23 13.77 -23.10
N GLN A 447 -8.71 13.31 -24.23
CA GLN A 447 -7.67 12.26 -24.28
C GLN A 447 -6.32 12.79 -23.77
N TYR A 448 -5.92 13.97 -24.23
CA TYR A 448 -4.65 14.57 -23.83
C TYR A 448 -4.68 14.99 -22.37
N ALA A 449 -5.75 15.67 -21.92
CA ALA A 449 -5.91 16.07 -20.53
C ALA A 449 -5.91 14.87 -19.56
N THR A 450 -6.51 13.76 -19.94
CA THR A 450 -6.49 12.53 -19.13
C THR A 450 -5.07 11.94 -19.07
N SER A 451 -4.36 11.88 -20.20
CA SER A 451 -2.96 11.44 -20.22
C SER A 451 -2.08 12.32 -19.33
N VAL A 452 -2.21 13.64 -19.46
CA VAL A 452 -1.51 14.61 -18.61
C VAL A 452 -1.82 14.39 -17.13
N ALA A 453 -3.10 14.25 -16.76
CA ALA A 453 -3.51 14.03 -15.39
C ALA A 453 -2.89 12.75 -14.79
N ARG A 454 -2.78 11.68 -15.57
CA ARG A 454 -2.11 10.43 -15.14
C ARG A 454 -0.62 10.63 -14.87
N HIS A 455 0.09 11.31 -15.77
CA HIS A 455 1.52 11.58 -15.61
C HIS A 455 1.79 12.52 -14.43
N VAL A 456 0.98 13.57 -14.27
CA VAL A 456 1.06 14.49 -13.14
C VAL A 456 0.83 13.75 -11.82
N ALA A 457 -0.17 12.88 -11.75
CA ALA A 457 -0.42 12.07 -10.55
C ALA A 457 0.76 11.16 -10.18
N TYR A 458 1.33 10.46 -11.17
CA TYR A 458 2.50 9.60 -10.93
C TYR A 458 3.74 10.40 -10.51
N LEU A 459 3.99 11.56 -11.13
CA LEU A 459 5.07 12.47 -10.75
C LEU A 459 4.96 12.90 -9.28
N LEU A 460 3.79 13.38 -8.87
CA LEU A 460 3.54 13.79 -7.49
C LEU A 460 3.75 12.63 -6.52
N ALA A 461 3.18 11.45 -6.83
CA ALA A 461 3.29 10.27 -5.98
C ALA A 461 4.74 9.82 -5.81
N ARG A 462 5.50 9.75 -6.89
CA ARG A 462 6.88 9.28 -6.88
C ARG A 462 7.80 10.23 -6.13
N VAL A 463 7.67 11.54 -6.38
CA VAL A 463 8.44 12.58 -5.68
C VAL A 463 8.07 12.63 -4.20
N PHE A 464 6.78 12.60 -3.88
CA PHE A 464 6.31 12.61 -2.49
C PHE A 464 6.83 11.40 -1.71
N ALA A 465 6.71 10.18 -2.26
CA ALA A 465 7.21 8.97 -1.62
C ALA A 465 8.73 9.01 -1.42
N HIS A 466 9.49 9.54 -2.39
CA HIS A 466 10.93 9.70 -2.27
C HIS A 466 11.32 10.69 -1.16
N VAL A 467 10.74 11.89 -1.17
CA VAL A 467 11.06 12.93 -0.18
C VAL A 467 10.62 12.52 1.23
N ALA A 468 9.49 11.82 1.36
CA ALA A 468 8.99 11.33 2.64
C ALA A 468 9.90 10.30 3.33
N GLN A 469 10.84 9.68 2.61
CA GLN A 469 11.84 8.79 3.21
C GLN A 469 12.93 9.58 3.96
N THR A 470 13.19 10.82 3.57
CA THR A 470 14.28 11.65 4.10
C THR A 470 13.81 12.84 4.92
N ASP A 471 12.73 13.51 4.49
CA ASP A 471 12.17 14.71 5.11
C ASP A 471 10.64 14.71 5.00
N THR A 472 10.00 14.31 6.09
CA THR A 472 8.55 14.17 6.18
C THR A 472 7.84 15.52 6.16
N ALA A 473 8.45 16.56 6.74
CA ALA A 473 7.88 17.90 6.78
C ALA A 473 7.90 18.54 5.38
N ALA A 474 9.01 18.42 4.65
CA ALA A 474 9.10 18.89 3.28
C ALA A 474 8.13 18.16 2.35
N ALA A 475 7.97 16.83 2.50
CA ALA A 475 7.01 16.07 1.72
C ALA A 475 5.56 16.57 1.95
N LEU A 476 5.16 16.76 3.21
CA LEU A 476 3.82 17.28 3.54
C LEU A 476 3.61 18.70 3.01
N ALA A 477 4.59 19.59 3.20
CA ALA A 477 4.54 20.97 2.71
C ALA A 477 4.46 21.06 1.18
N PHE A 478 5.01 20.07 0.46
CA PHE A 478 4.91 19.97 -0.99
C PHE A 478 3.52 19.55 -1.46
N LEU A 479 2.93 18.51 -0.86
CA LEU A 479 1.70 17.91 -1.38
C LEU A 479 0.42 18.62 -0.90
N GLU A 480 0.41 19.11 0.33
CA GLU A 480 -0.79 19.71 0.95
C GLU A 480 -1.40 20.88 0.15
N PRO A 481 -0.62 21.87 -0.36
CA PRO A 481 -1.17 22.95 -1.17
C PRO A 481 -1.79 22.49 -2.49
N LEU A 482 -1.27 21.40 -3.09
CA LEU A 482 -1.74 20.87 -4.37
C LEU A 482 -3.08 20.12 -4.23
N LEU A 483 -3.38 19.64 -3.02
CA LEU A 483 -4.61 18.93 -2.68
C LEU A 483 -5.67 19.83 -2.01
N ARG A 484 -5.39 21.11 -1.78
CA ARG A 484 -6.40 22.05 -1.28
C ARG A 484 -7.45 22.35 -2.36
N THR A 485 -8.67 22.62 -1.90
CA THR A 485 -9.82 22.99 -2.75
C THR A 485 -10.08 24.49 -2.75
N ASP A 486 -9.35 25.25 -1.93
CA ASP A 486 -9.57 26.68 -1.75
C ASP A 486 -9.16 27.44 -3.03
N ALA A 487 -10.03 28.35 -3.47
CA ALA A 487 -9.82 29.17 -4.68
C ALA A 487 -8.55 30.05 -4.62
N GLU A 488 -7.97 30.23 -3.43
CA GLU A 488 -6.71 30.96 -3.21
C GLU A 488 -5.44 30.11 -3.46
N ALA A 489 -5.59 28.79 -3.66
CA ALA A 489 -4.48 27.92 -4.06
C ALA A 489 -4.12 28.20 -5.53
N GLY A 490 -3.25 29.18 -5.76
CA GLY A 490 -2.83 29.68 -7.09
C GLY A 490 -2.14 28.70 -8.04
N VAL A 491 -2.27 27.38 -7.84
CA VAL A 491 -1.82 26.33 -8.75
C VAL A 491 -2.84 25.18 -8.75
N ALA A 492 -3.88 25.28 -9.58
CA ALA A 492 -4.75 24.13 -9.84
C ALA A 492 -3.94 23.06 -10.58
N THR A 493 -3.62 21.96 -9.89
CA THR A 493 -2.95 20.82 -10.50
C THR A 493 -3.99 19.89 -11.09
N LEU A 494 -3.83 19.51 -12.36
CA LEU A 494 -4.76 18.63 -13.05
C LEU A 494 -4.60 17.20 -12.52
N LEU A 495 -5.59 16.73 -11.76
CA LEU A 495 -5.63 15.39 -11.18
C LEU A 495 -6.98 14.73 -11.44
N LEU A 496 -6.93 13.42 -11.69
CA LEU A 496 -8.14 12.58 -11.72
C LEU A 496 -8.66 12.36 -10.28
N PRO A 497 -9.97 12.12 -10.09
CA PRO A 497 -10.58 11.93 -8.77
C PRO A 497 -9.88 10.87 -7.90
N LEU A 498 -9.57 9.69 -8.46
CA LEU A 498 -8.86 8.62 -7.75
C LEU A 498 -7.45 9.04 -7.36
N ALA A 499 -6.69 9.67 -8.27
CA ALA A 499 -5.35 10.16 -7.96
C ALA A 499 -5.36 11.14 -6.78
N ARG A 500 -6.35 12.04 -6.75
CA ARG A 500 -6.50 13.01 -5.66
C ARG A 500 -6.81 12.33 -4.31
N GLN A 501 -7.72 11.35 -4.30
CA GLN A 501 -7.99 10.53 -3.11
C GLN A 501 -6.73 9.79 -2.67
N ASN A 502 -6.04 9.12 -3.58
CA ASN A 502 -4.87 8.30 -3.28
C ASN A 502 -3.68 9.12 -2.76
N LEU A 503 -3.44 10.30 -3.33
CA LEU A 503 -2.45 11.25 -2.82
C LEU A 503 -2.84 11.76 -1.42
N THR A 504 -4.13 11.94 -1.15
CA THR A 504 -4.62 12.28 0.19
C THR A 504 -4.36 11.14 1.17
N LEU A 505 -4.58 9.88 0.77
CA LEU A 505 -4.29 8.71 1.60
C LEU A 505 -2.80 8.51 1.84
N LEU A 506 -1.94 8.79 0.86
CA LEU A 506 -0.48 8.84 1.05
C LEU A 506 -0.09 9.89 2.09
N MET A 507 -0.70 11.08 2.05
CA MET A 507 -0.50 12.13 3.05
C MET A 507 -0.98 11.70 4.45
N VAL A 508 -2.17 11.08 4.55
CA VAL A 508 -2.71 10.55 5.81
C VAL A 508 -1.82 9.45 6.38
N ALA A 509 -1.36 8.53 5.55
CA ALA A 509 -0.45 7.45 5.93
C ALA A 509 0.87 8.00 6.49
N LEU A 510 1.46 9.01 5.84
CA LEU A 510 2.66 9.70 6.32
C LEU A 510 2.44 10.39 7.66
N ARG A 511 1.33 11.14 7.82
CA ARG A 511 0.98 11.80 9.09
C ARG A 511 0.74 10.80 10.23
N ARG A 512 0.18 9.63 9.89
CA ARG A 512 -0.16 8.58 10.87
C ARG A 512 1.05 7.82 11.36
N THR A 513 1.97 7.47 10.46
CA THR A 513 3.10 6.58 10.77
C THR A 513 4.42 7.34 10.96
N GLY A 514 4.48 8.61 10.55
CA GLY A 514 5.70 9.39 10.52
C GLY A 514 6.68 8.96 9.44
N HIS A 515 6.36 7.97 8.59
CA HIS A 515 7.24 7.51 7.52
C HIS A 515 6.47 6.78 6.40
N LEU A 516 6.93 6.88 5.15
CA LEU A 516 6.36 6.12 4.02
C LEU A 516 7.24 4.95 3.61
N ARG A 517 7.65 4.14 4.60
CA ARG A 517 8.40 2.90 4.35
C ARG A 517 7.58 1.97 3.47
N TYR A 518 8.28 1.24 2.59
CA TYR A 518 7.68 0.20 1.75
C TYR A 518 6.60 0.70 0.78
N THR A 519 6.58 1.99 0.44
CA THR A 519 5.75 2.51 -0.65
C THR A 519 6.17 1.99 -2.03
N GLN A 520 7.38 1.44 -2.16
CA GLN A 520 7.85 0.71 -3.34
C GLN A 520 7.06 -0.57 -3.64
N PHE A 521 6.18 -1.02 -2.74
CA PHE A 521 5.24 -2.12 -2.98
C PHE A 521 4.01 -1.67 -3.75
N LEU A 522 3.67 -0.38 -3.70
CA LEU A 522 2.41 0.11 -4.26
C LEU A 522 2.52 0.26 -5.77
N PRO A 523 1.46 -0.05 -6.52
CA PRO A 523 1.40 0.18 -7.96
C PRO A 523 1.19 1.69 -8.24
N LEU A 524 2.18 2.54 -7.93
CA LEU A 524 2.06 3.99 -8.07
C LEU A 524 1.77 4.43 -9.52
N ALA A 525 2.18 3.65 -10.52
CA ALA A 525 1.84 3.92 -11.92
C ALA A 525 0.33 3.72 -12.22
N ALA A 526 -0.43 3.09 -11.31
CA ALA A 526 -1.88 2.95 -11.36
C ALA A 526 -2.60 3.84 -10.33
N ILE A 527 -1.94 4.85 -9.76
CA ILE A 527 -2.53 5.75 -8.75
C ILE A 527 -3.78 6.48 -9.26
N SER A 528 -3.96 6.60 -10.56
CA SER A 528 -5.13 7.22 -11.19
C SER A 528 -6.24 6.23 -11.51
N ASP A 529 -5.96 4.93 -11.50
CA ASP A 529 -6.83 3.89 -12.07
C ASP A 529 -7.36 2.92 -10.99
N ILE A 530 -6.66 2.77 -9.86
CA ILE A 530 -7.12 1.94 -8.73
C ILE A 530 -7.15 2.72 -7.42
N ALA A 531 -8.17 2.47 -6.58
CA ALA A 531 -8.24 3.09 -5.26
C ALA A 531 -7.25 2.43 -4.30
N LEU A 532 -6.57 3.26 -3.51
CA LEU A 532 -5.78 2.83 -2.36
C LEU A 532 -6.65 2.93 -1.10
N GLU A 533 -6.32 2.14 -0.09
CA GLU A 533 -6.93 2.18 1.23
C GLU A 533 -5.86 2.08 2.32
N LEU A 534 -6.14 2.58 3.53
CA LEU A 534 -5.23 2.39 4.66
C LEU A 534 -5.13 0.91 4.99
N SER A 535 -3.91 0.40 5.15
CA SER A 535 -3.70 -0.96 5.65
C SER A 535 -4.28 -1.10 7.07
N PRO A 536 -4.71 -2.31 7.49
CA PRO A 536 -5.15 -2.57 8.85
C PRO A 536 -4.12 -2.05 9.88
N PRO A 537 -4.56 -1.43 10.99
CA PRO A 537 -3.65 -0.92 12.00
C PRO A 537 -2.88 -2.06 12.68
N ASP A 538 -1.58 -1.86 12.90
CA ASP A 538 -0.74 -2.69 13.77
C ASP A 538 -1.07 -2.51 15.28
N GLY A 539 -2.33 -2.20 15.64
CA GLY A 539 -2.78 -2.05 17.03
C GLY A 539 -2.44 -0.73 17.73
N ALA A 540 -1.78 0.23 17.08
CA ALA A 540 -1.51 1.54 17.66
C ALA A 540 -2.71 2.50 17.56
N ASN A 541 -2.98 3.25 18.63
CA ASN A 541 -3.97 4.34 18.64
C ASN A 541 -3.72 5.31 17.47
N PRO A 542 -4.74 5.72 16.70
CA PRO A 542 -4.54 6.67 15.63
C PRO A 542 -4.14 8.05 16.20
N PRO A 543 -3.07 8.69 15.69
CA PRO A 543 -2.79 10.08 16.01
C PRO A 543 -3.91 10.98 15.46
N GLU A 544 -4.24 12.05 16.19
CA GLU A 544 -5.38 12.93 15.91
C GLU A 544 -5.33 13.61 14.52
N SER A 545 -4.13 13.77 13.94
CA SER A 545 -3.87 14.55 12.72
C SER A 545 -4.37 13.93 11.40
N GLY A 546 -4.73 12.64 11.37
CA GLY A 546 -5.21 11.95 10.16
C GLY A 546 -6.71 12.11 9.90
N ARG A 547 -7.51 12.45 10.93
CA ARG A 547 -8.98 12.44 10.87
C ARG A 547 -9.54 13.56 10.00
N GLU A 548 -8.97 14.76 10.09
CA GLU A 548 -9.44 15.93 9.34
C GLU A 548 -9.27 15.76 7.83
N ALA A 549 -8.14 15.18 7.41
CA ALA A 549 -7.87 14.92 5.99
C ALA A 549 -8.80 13.84 5.41
N LEU A 550 -9.08 12.77 6.17
CA LEU A 550 -10.08 11.77 5.78
C LEU A 550 -11.48 12.37 5.67
N TYR A 551 -11.87 13.21 6.62
CA TYR A 551 -13.16 13.90 6.59
C TYR A 551 -13.28 14.88 5.41
N ALA A 552 -12.21 15.62 5.09
CA ALA A 552 -12.15 16.47 3.91
C ALA A 552 -12.26 15.66 2.61
N ALA A 553 -11.62 14.50 2.53
CA ALA A 553 -11.74 13.59 1.39
C ALA A 553 -13.17 13.06 1.21
N LEU A 554 -13.85 12.67 2.30
CA LEU A 554 -15.25 12.24 2.25
C LEU A 554 -16.19 13.36 1.76
N LYS A 555 -15.99 14.60 2.21
CA LYS A 555 -16.72 15.78 1.69
C LYS A 555 -16.50 16.00 0.20
N LEU A 556 -15.27 15.77 -0.28
CA LEU A 556 -14.94 15.90 -1.68
C LEU A 556 -15.64 14.82 -2.53
N VAL A 557 -15.68 13.57 -2.06
CA VAL A 557 -16.42 12.49 -2.74
C VAL A 557 -17.92 12.80 -2.81
N ALA A 558 -18.51 13.34 -1.75
CA ALA A 558 -19.90 13.83 -1.78
C ALA A 558 -20.11 14.94 -2.83
N SER A 559 -19.10 15.78 -3.06
CA SER A 559 -19.14 16.80 -4.11
C SER A 559 -19.08 16.16 -5.51
N TYR A 560 -18.23 15.16 -5.73
CA TYR A 560 -18.20 14.41 -7.00
C TYR A 560 -19.53 13.75 -7.33
N LYS A 561 -20.21 13.20 -6.32
CA LYS A 561 -21.56 12.64 -6.47
C LYS A 561 -22.57 13.70 -6.92
N ARG A 562 -22.56 14.87 -6.28
CA ARG A 562 -23.43 16.01 -6.63
C ARG A 562 -23.16 16.49 -8.05
N ASP A 563 -21.89 16.50 -8.46
CA ASP A 563 -21.44 16.99 -9.76
C ASP A 563 -21.54 15.92 -10.87
N ARG A 564 -22.17 14.77 -10.55
CA ARG A 564 -22.48 13.66 -11.49
C ARG A 564 -21.27 13.04 -12.17
N PHE A 565 -20.18 12.88 -11.43
CA PHE A 565 -19.08 11.99 -11.85
C PHE A 565 -19.58 10.55 -12.00
N ASP A 566 -18.79 9.75 -12.72
CA ASP A 566 -19.07 8.33 -12.96
C ASP A 566 -19.36 7.58 -11.65
N ALA A 567 -20.48 6.85 -11.59
CA ALA A 567 -20.95 6.25 -10.34
C ALA A 567 -20.03 5.14 -9.81
N PRO A 568 -19.49 4.22 -10.63
CA PRO A 568 -18.44 3.27 -10.22
C PRO A 568 -17.20 3.96 -9.63
N LEU A 569 -16.74 5.05 -10.25
CA LEU A 569 -15.62 5.85 -9.75
C LEU A 569 -15.91 6.41 -8.35
N VAL A 570 -17.05 7.09 -8.19
CA VAL A 570 -17.46 7.70 -6.92
C VAL A 570 -17.61 6.64 -5.84
N SER A 571 -18.23 5.50 -6.17
CA SER A 571 -18.40 4.39 -5.23
C SER A 571 -17.07 3.78 -4.80
N SER A 572 -16.11 3.63 -5.71
CA SER A 572 -14.77 3.12 -5.38
C SER A 572 -14.03 4.07 -4.43
N CYS A 573 -14.12 5.38 -4.67
CA CYS A 573 -13.52 6.38 -3.78
C CYS A 573 -14.16 6.37 -2.39
N ASP A 574 -15.49 6.33 -2.33
CA ASP A 574 -16.25 6.29 -1.08
C ASP A 574 -15.92 5.04 -0.28
N ALA A 575 -15.98 3.86 -0.90
CA ALA A 575 -15.68 2.59 -0.27
C ALA A 575 -14.28 2.56 0.34
N ALA A 576 -13.25 2.91 -0.44
CA ALA A 576 -11.87 2.93 0.02
C ALA A 576 -11.65 3.89 1.20
N LEU A 577 -12.33 5.04 1.22
CA LEU A 577 -12.30 5.96 2.36
C LEU A 577 -13.05 5.41 3.58
N GLN A 578 -14.22 4.80 3.40
CA GLN A 578 -15.00 4.20 4.48
C GLN A 578 -14.24 3.06 5.17
N ILE A 579 -13.56 2.20 4.40
CA ILE A 579 -12.70 1.14 4.94
C ILE A 579 -11.50 1.74 5.65
N SER A 580 -10.88 2.77 5.08
CA SER A 580 -9.78 3.48 5.73
C SER A 580 -10.21 4.08 7.08
N VAL A 581 -11.44 4.59 7.16
CA VAL A 581 -12.05 5.04 8.42
C VAL A 581 -12.26 3.86 9.36
N LEU A 582 -12.89 2.76 8.91
CA LEU A 582 -13.12 1.56 9.71
C LEU A 582 -11.83 1.00 10.31
N ARG A 583 -10.79 0.83 9.49
CA ARG A 583 -9.45 0.40 9.92
C ARG A 583 -8.77 1.42 10.84
N THR A 584 -9.10 2.70 10.76
CA THR A 584 -8.59 3.69 11.74
C THR A 584 -9.22 3.47 13.13
N PHE A 585 -10.43 2.90 13.20
CA PHE A 585 -11.18 2.69 14.44
C PHE A 585 -11.34 1.21 14.84
N SER A 586 -10.67 0.27 14.17
CA SER A 586 -10.84 -1.18 14.37
C SER A 586 -10.32 -1.72 15.70
N TYR A 587 -9.64 -0.90 16.50
CA TYR A 587 -9.17 -1.25 17.85
C TYR A 587 -10.30 -1.42 18.87
N ARG A 588 -11.54 -0.98 18.56
CA ARG A 588 -12.73 -1.21 19.39
C ARG A 588 -13.93 -1.55 18.51
N LEU A 589 -14.49 -2.74 18.71
CA LEU A 589 -15.65 -3.22 17.95
C LEU A 589 -16.84 -2.25 18.02
N ALA A 590 -17.13 -1.67 19.18
CA ALA A 590 -18.22 -0.70 19.35
C ALA A 590 -18.09 0.57 18.46
N TYR A 591 -16.87 0.94 18.04
CA TYR A 591 -16.67 2.03 17.10
C TYR A 591 -16.87 1.58 15.66
N VAL A 592 -16.42 0.37 15.33
CA VAL A 592 -16.68 -0.27 14.04
C VAL A 592 -18.20 -0.37 13.81
N GLU A 593 -18.95 -0.89 14.78
CA GLU A 593 -20.41 -1.03 14.71
C GLU A 593 -21.09 0.33 14.46
N ARG A 594 -20.70 1.39 15.18
CA ARG A 594 -21.23 2.75 14.95
C ARG A 594 -20.91 3.33 13.57
N ILE A 595 -19.79 2.93 12.97
CA ILE A 595 -19.44 3.35 11.61
C ILE A 595 -20.31 2.59 10.63
N VAL A 596 -20.37 1.26 10.75
CA VAL A 596 -21.16 0.37 9.89
C VAL A 596 -22.64 0.74 9.92
N GLU A 597 -23.21 1.07 11.09
CA GLU A 597 -24.59 1.54 11.24
C GLU A 597 -24.90 2.83 10.47
N LYS A 598 -23.88 3.67 10.23
CA LYS A 598 -24.03 4.97 9.55
C LYS A 598 -23.64 4.93 8.08
N THR A 599 -22.90 3.90 7.66
CA THR A 599 -22.46 3.71 6.27
C THR A 599 -23.43 2.82 5.52
N VAL A 600 -23.96 3.30 4.41
CA VAL A 600 -24.78 2.49 3.50
C VAL A 600 -23.93 2.19 2.26
N PRO A 601 -23.49 0.93 2.03
CA PRO A 601 -22.69 0.61 0.87
C PRO A 601 -23.51 0.76 -0.43
N GLU A 602 -22.99 1.53 -1.38
CA GLU A 602 -23.69 1.84 -2.65
C GLU A 602 -23.36 0.85 -3.78
N SER A 603 -22.31 0.04 -3.64
CA SER A 603 -21.92 -0.96 -4.63
C SER A 603 -21.69 -2.34 -4.00
N PRO A 604 -21.82 -3.43 -4.79
CA PRO A 604 -21.48 -4.79 -4.34
C PRO A 604 -20.06 -4.93 -3.79
N LEU A 605 -19.08 -4.25 -4.40
CA LEU A 605 -17.70 -4.26 -3.90
C LEU A 605 -17.59 -3.56 -2.55
N ALA A 606 -18.19 -2.37 -2.40
CA ALA A 606 -18.21 -1.64 -1.13
C ALA A 606 -18.87 -2.47 -0.02
N GLN A 607 -20.00 -3.11 -0.35
CA GLN A 607 -20.72 -4.02 0.55
C GLN A 607 -19.82 -5.18 0.97
N GLY A 608 -19.20 -5.84 -0.01
CA GLY A 608 -18.27 -6.95 0.19
C GLY A 608 -17.13 -6.58 1.14
N VAL A 609 -16.45 -5.47 0.89
CA VAL A 609 -15.26 -5.10 1.67
C VAL A 609 -15.62 -4.66 3.08
N LEU A 610 -16.63 -3.78 3.25
CA LEU A 610 -16.99 -3.24 4.56
C LEU A 610 -17.46 -4.33 5.53
N TYR A 611 -18.36 -5.21 5.07
CA TYR A 611 -18.85 -6.27 5.94
C TYR A 611 -17.81 -7.37 6.16
N SER A 612 -16.93 -7.65 5.20
CA SER A 612 -15.81 -8.57 5.44
C SER A 612 -14.87 -8.05 6.53
N GLU A 613 -14.50 -6.76 6.48
CA GLU A 613 -13.68 -6.13 7.52
C GLU A 613 -14.38 -6.09 8.89
N TYR A 614 -15.70 -5.88 8.91
CA TYR A 614 -16.49 -5.98 10.14
C TYR A 614 -16.41 -7.38 10.73
N VAL A 615 -16.62 -8.42 9.93
CA VAL A 615 -16.57 -9.82 10.38
C VAL A 615 -15.16 -10.19 10.86
N ASP A 616 -14.11 -9.72 10.19
CA ASP A 616 -12.73 -9.90 10.67
C ASP A 616 -12.50 -9.20 12.02
N ALA A 617 -13.04 -7.99 12.20
CA ALA A 617 -12.97 -7.28 13.48
C ALA A 617 -13.71 -8.03 14.61
N VAL A 618 -14.85 -8.66 14.32
CA VAL A 618 -15.55 -9.55 15.27
C VAL A 618 -14.67 -10.75 15.63
N ALA A 619 -13.99 -11.36 14.65
CA ALA A 619 -13.12 -12.52 14.88
C ALA A 619 -11.97 -12.16 15.81
N GLN A 620 -11.34 -11.01 15.59
CA GLN A 620 -10.20 -10.52 16.36
C GLN A 620 -10.59 -10.07 17.77
N GLN A 621 -11.75 -9.42 17.94
CA GLN A 621 -12.14 -8.80 19.21
C GLN A 621 -13.00 -9.69 20.10
N GLN A 622 -13.71 -10.67 19.53
CA GLN A 622 -14.60 -11.58 20.26
C GLN A 622 -14.16 -13.03 20.09
N SER A 623 -14.47 -13.64 18.94
CA SER A 623 -14.08 -15.01 18.60
C SER A 623 -14.40 -15.33 17.14
N VAL A 624 -13.72 -16.35 16.61
CA VAL A 624 -14.02 -16.92 15.28
C VAL A 624 -15.48 -17.42 15.18
N HIS A 625 -16.02 -17.99 16.27
CA HIS A 625 -17.41 -18.47 16.30
C HIS A 625 -18.42 -17.31 16.20
N ALA A 626 -18.20 -16.23 16.94
CA ALA A 626 -19.04 -15.03 16.87
C ALA A 626 -19.00 -14.41 15.47
N ALA A 627 -17.80 -14.35 14.86
CA ALA A 627 -17.62 -13.88 13.50
C ALA A 627 -18.36 -14.77 12.49
N ALA A 628 -18.31 -16.09 12.66
CA ALA A 628 -19.02 -17.02 11.79
C ALA A 628 -20.55 -16.81 11.86
N SER A 629 -21.10 -16.66 13.07
CA SER A 629 -22.51 -16.35 13.27
C SER A 629 -22.91 -15.00 12.66
N ALA A 630 -22.04 -13.97 12.77
CA ALA A 630 -22.27 -12.68 12.17
C ALA A 630 -22.27 -12.76 10.63
N ALA A 631 -21.31 -13.47 10.05
CA ALA A 631 -21.22 -13.69 8.61
C ALA A 631 -22.45 -14.43 8.07
N ASP A 632 -22.91 -15.48 8.75
CA ASP A 632 -24.14 -16.21 8.36
C ASP A 632 -25.39 -15.32 8.43
N THR A 633 -25.48 -14.45 9.45
CA THR A 633 -26.60 -13.52 9.59
C THR A 633 -26.61 -12.48 8.47
N ILE A 634 -25.44 -11.90 8.17
CA ILE A 634 -25.27 -10.94 7.09
C ILE A 634 -25.60 -11.59 5.74
N ALA A 635 -25.11 -12.81 5.50
CA ALA A 635 -25.34 -13.55 4.27
C ALA A 635 -26.81 -13.85 3.96
N ARG A 636 -27.63 -14.05 5.00
CA ARG A 636 -29.07 -14.32 4.87
C ARG A 636 -29.91 -13.06 4.72
N SER A 637 -29.31 -11.88 4.88
CA SER A 637 -30.04 -10.62 4.74
C SER A 637 -30.50 -10.40 3.29
N GLU A 638 -31.70 -9.85 3.14
CA GLU A 638 -32.19 -9.40 1.84
C GLU A 638 -31.27 -8.32 1.27
N GLY A 639 -30.86 -8.46 0.00
CA GLY A 639 -29.93 -7.53 -0.64
C GLY A 639 -28.44 -7.87 -0.49
N THR A 640 -28.11 -9.08 -0.03
CA THR A 640 -26.74 -9.61 -0.07
C THR A 640 -26.26 -9.75 -1.53
N SER A 641 -25.19 -9.07 -1.90
CA SER A 641 -24.55 -9.24 -3.21
C SER A 641 -23.78 -10.55 -3.35
N CYS A 642 -23.58 -11.01 -4.58
CA CYS A 642 -22.72 -12.15 -4.91
C CYS A 642 -21.26 -11.89 -4.50
N THR A 643 -20.78 -10.64 -4.62
CA THR A 643 -19.44 -10.26 -4.14
C THR A 643 -19.31 -10.51 -2.64
N LEU A 644 -20.25 -10.01 -1.83
CA LEU A 644 -20.25 -10.24 -0.38
C LEU A 644 -20.39 -11.72 -0.04
N ALA A 645 -21.32 -12.42 -0.68
CA ALA A 645 -21.53 -13.86 -0.45
C ALA A 645 -20.28 -14.69 -0.75
N LEU A 646 -19.54 -14.37 -1.81
CA LEU A 646 -18.28 -15.04 -2.15
C LEU A 646 -17.20 -14.78 -1.09
N LEU A 647 -17.02 -13.53 -0.68
CA LEU A 647 -16.04 -13.15 0.34
C LEU A 647 -16.34 -13.79 1.70
N LEU A 648 -17.59 -13.70 2.17
CA LEU A 648 -18.02 -14.32 3.43
C LEU A 648 -17.88 -15.84 3.38
N ARG A 649 -18.21 -16.48 2.25
CA ARG A 649 -18.01 -17.91 2.05
C ARG A 649 -16.54 -18.29 2.18
N GLY A 650 -15.63 -17.54 1.56
CA GLY A 650 -14.19 -17.80 1.68
C GLY A 650 -13.67 -17.58 3.10
N ARG A 651 -14.14 -16.55 3.82
CA ARG A 651 -13.84 -16.30 5.24
C ARG A 651 -14.33 -17.42 6.15
N LEU A 652 -15.61 -17.79 6.07
CA LEU A 652 -16.20 -18.87 6.86
C LEU A 652 -15.47 -20.19 6.63
N ARG A 653 -15.13 -20.46 5.37
CA ARG A 653 -14.30 -21.63 5.03
C ARG A 653 -12.92 -21.55 5.64
N SER A 654 -12.24 -20.39 5.60
CA SER A 654 -10.95 -20.18 6.27
C SER A 654 -11.01 -20.44 7.78
N TRP A 655 -12.21 -20.42 8.36
CA TRP A 655 -12.49 -20.74 9.75
C TRP A 655 -13.06 -22.15 9.98
N GLY A 656 -13.13 -23.01 8.96
CA GLY A 656 -13.66 -24.37 9.09
C GLY A 656 -15.19 -24.44 9.20
N SER A 657 -15.89 -23.32 9.01
CA SER A 657 -17.35 -23.27 9.02
C SER A 657 -17.92 -23.44 7.61
N PHE A 658 -19.06 -24.12 7.51
CA PHE A 658 -19.76 -24.32 6.24
C PHE A 658 -20.88 -23.30 6.09
N PHE A 659 -20.80 -22.55 4.99
CA PHE A 659 -21.92 -21.72 4.55
C PHE A 659 -23.15 -22.59 4.24
N SER A 660 -24.27 -22.24 4.85
CA SER A 660 -25.63 -22.67 4.48
C SER A 660 -25.91 -22.46 2.97
N PRO A 661 -26.87 -23.15 2.33
CA PRO A 661 -27.21 -23.05 0.88
C PRO A 661 -27.59 -21.65 0.32
N ASP A 662 -27.35 -20.57 1.06
CA ASP A 662 -27.78 -19.19 0.77
C ASP A 662 -26.97 -18.52 -0.36
N ALA A 663 -25.83 -19.08 -0.76
CA ALA A 663 -25.08 -18.62 -1.94
C ALA A 663 -25.90 -18.77 -3.25
N GLN A 664 -26.79 -19.76 -3.31
CA GLN A 664 -27.68 -19.94 -4.45
C GLN A 664 -28.79 -18.88 -4.49
N CYS A 665 -29.21 -18.37 -3.33
CA CYS A 665 -30.15 -17.25 -3.24
C CYS A 665 -29.55 -15.97 -3.83
N ALA A 666 -28.31 -15.63 -3.48
CA ALA A 666 -27.61 -14.46 -4.05
C ALA A 666 -27.47 -14.57 -5.59
N VAL A 667 -27.06 -15.74 -6.09
CA VAL A 667 -26.98 -16.00 -7.54
C VAL A 667 -28.35 -15.90 -8.21
N SER A 668 -29.41 -16.41 -7.58
CA SER A 668 -30.77 -16.33 -8.12
C SER A 668 -31.30 -14.90 -8.18
N ALA A 669 -31.04 -14.09 -7.15
CA ALA A 669 -31.39 -12.67 -7.11
C ALA A 669 -30.62 -11.88 -8.18
N PHE A 670 -29.34 -12.17 -8.36
CA PHE A 670 -28.51 -11.60 -9.42
C PHE A 670 -29.05 -11.94 -10.83
N CYS A 671 -29.39 -13.22 -11.06
CA CYS A 671 -29.98 -13.67 -12.32
C CYS A 671 -31.31 -12.97 -12.59
N ALA A 672 -32.18 -12.85 -11.58
CA ALA A 672 -33.45 -12.14 -11.71
C ALA A 672 -33.25 -10.65 -12.04
N ALA A 673 -32.32 -9.97 -11.38
CA ALA A 673 -32.01 -8.56 -11.62
C ALA A 673 -31.48 -8.31 -13.04
N ASN A 674 -30.69 -9.24 -13.58
CA ASN A 674 -30.12 -9.15 -14.92
C ASN A 674 -30.96 -9.86 -16.00
N ARG A 675 -32.17 -10.35 -15.65
CA ARG A 675 -33.12 -11.03 -16.56
C ARG A 675 -32.52 -12.27 -17.24
N LEU A 676 -31.80 -13.08 -16.47
CA LEU A 676 -31.15 -14.31 -16.90
C LEU A 676 -31.65 -15.49 -16.07
N THR A 677 -31.51 -16.68 -16.64
CA THR A 677 -31.66 -17.94 -15.93
C THR A 677 -30.31 -18.46 -15.45
N GLY A 678 -30.29 -19.32 -14.43
CA GLY A 678 -29.04 -19.94 -13.97
C GLY A 678 -28.32 -20.75 -15.04
N ASN A 679 -29.05 -21.34 -15.99
CA ASN A 679 -28.45 -22.06 -17.12
C ASN A 679 -27.76 -21.12 -18.11
N GLU A 680 -28.32 -19.93 -18.34
CA GLU A 680 -27.70 -18.91 -19.19
C GLU A 680 -26.46 -18.30 -18.54
N LEU A 681 -26.45 -18.14 -17.21
CA LEU A 681 -25.24 -17.76 -16.48
C LEU A 681 -24.14 -18.83 -16.61
N GLY A 682 -24.51 -20.11 -16.67
CA GLY A 682 -23.59 -21.23 -16.86
C GLY A 682 -23.09 -21.42 -18.30
N ASP A 683 -23.60 -20.68 -19.30
CA ASP A 683 -23.25 -20.82 -20.72
C ASP A 683 -22.34 -19.67 -21.18
N PRO A 684 -21.02 -19.91 -21.35
CA PRO A 684 -20.08 -18.87 -21.76
C PRO A 684 -20.38 -18.24 -23.12
N SER A 685 -21.02 -18.98 -24.03
CA SER A 685 -21.36 -18.46 -25.36
C SER A 685 -22.44 -17.38 -25.26
N ARG A 686 -23.47 -17.64 -24.43
CA ARG A 686 -24.54 -16.67 -24.13
C ARG A 686 -24.01 -15.45 -23.40
N LEU A 687 -23.11 -15.65 -22.44
CA LEU A 687 -22.50 -14.52 -21.73
C LEU A 687 -21.72 -13.60 -22.68
N ARG A 688 -21.02 -14.17 -23.67
CA ARG A 688 -20.31 -13.37 -24.68
C ARG A 688 -21.28 -12.48 -25.48
N ASP A 689 -22.43 -13.03 -25.90
CA ASP A 689 -23.45 -12.26 -26.60
C ASP A 689 -24.00 -11.12 -25.73
N VAL A 690 -24.21 -11.38 -24.43
CA VAL A 690 -24.68 -10.39 -23.45
C VAL A 690 -23.68 -9.25 -23.26
N PHE A 691 -22.37 -9.55 -23.19
CA PHE A 691 -21.32 -8.54 -22.99
C PHE A 691 -21.05 -7.67 -24.23
N GLN A 692 -21.49 -8.10 -25.41
CA GLN A 692 -21.38 -7.31 -26.65
C GLN A 692 -22.51 -6.28 -26.80
N LEU A 693 -23.56 -6.33 -25.98
CA LEU A 693 -24.68 -5.41 -26.06
C LEU A 693 -24.33 -4.06 -25.41
N PRO A 694 -24.63 -2.91 -26.05
CA PRO A 694 -24.37 -1.57 -25.51
C PRO A 694 -25.06 -1.29 -24.15
N SER A 695 -26.10 -2.06 -23.83
CA SER A 695 -26.96 -1.96 -22.66
C SER A 695 -26.67 -3.03 -21.60
N PHE A 696 -25.46 -3.58 -21.55
CA PHE A 696 -25.00 -4.55 -20.54
C PHE A 696 -25.14 -4.05 -19.06
N SER A 697 -25.60 -2.81 -18.86
CA SER A 697 -25.49 -1.99 -17.65
C SER A 697 -26.59 -2.21 -16.60
N GLY A 698 -26.72 -3.42 -16.06
CA GLY A 698 -27.49 -3.68 -14.84
C GLY A 698 -26.61 -3.77 -13.59
N SER A 699 -25.49 -4.47 -13.67
CA SER A 699 -24.62 -4.81 -12.54
C SER A 699 -23.13 -4.61 -12.89
N PRO A 700 -22.27 -4.25 -11.92
CA PRO A 700 -20.85 -4.02 -12.18
C PRO A 700 -20.10 -5.33 -12.50
N PRO A 701 -18.99 -5.30 -13.28
CA PRO A 701 -18.28 -6.50 -13.71
C PRO A 701 -17.81 -7.41 -12.57
N VAL A 702 -17.40 -6.84 -11.43
CA VAL A 702 -17.00 -7.61 -10.24
C VAL A 702 -18.13 -8.51 -9.72
N GLU A 703 -19.37 -8.04 -9.79
CA GLU A 703 -20.54 -8.79 -9.35
C GLU A 703 -20.84 -9.96 -10.30
N TRP A 704 -20.64 -9.78 -11.61
CA TRP A 704 -20.74 -10.85 -12.60
C TRP A 704 -19.72 -11.96 -12.36
N VAL A 705 -18.46 -11.60 -12.13
CA VAL A 705 -17.40 -12.58 -11.82
C VAL A 705 -17.73 -13.36 -10.55
N CYS A 706 -18.19 -12.66 -9.50
CA CYS A 706 -18.55 -13.31 -8.24
C CYS A 706 -19.79 -14.20 -8.39
N ALA A 707 -20.81 -13.77 -9.13
CA ALA A 707 -22.00 -14.56 -9.41
C ALA A 707 -21.65 -15.83 -10.22
N TYR A 708 -20.79 -15.71 -11.23
CA TYR A 708 -20.32 -16.85 -12.02
C TYR A 708 -19.50 -17.83 -11.17
N ALA A 709 -18.57 -17.33 -10.35
CA ALA A 709 -17.77 -18.15 -9.44
C ALA A 709 -18.66 -18.92 -8.45
N LEU A 710 -19.61 -18.24 -7.81
CA LEU A 710 -20.59 -18.88 -6.93
C LEU A 710 -21.44 -19.90 -7.68
N HIS A 711 -21.91 -19.59 -8.90
CA HIS A 711 -22.68 -20.51 -9.71
C HIS A 711 -21.90 -21.79 -10.03
N VAL A 712 -20.64 -21.68 -10.47
CA VAL A 712 -19.77 -22.83 -10.75
C VAL A 712 -19.56 -23.67 -9.49
N MET A 713 -19.34 -23.03 -8.33
CA MET A 713 -19.16 -23.71 -7.04
C MET A 713 -20.44 -24.36 -6.50
N CYS A 714 -21.62 -23.80 -6.78
CA CYS A 714 -22.91 -24.34 -6.33
C CYS A 714 -23.41 -25.49 -7.22
N THR A 715 -23.12 -25.44 -8.52
CA THR A 715 -23.56 -26.45 -9.50
C THR A 715 -22.60 -27.62 -9.63
N SER A 716 -21.32 -27.42 -9.32
CA SER A 716 -20.35 -28.51 -9.24
C SER A 716 -20.53 -29.21 -7.90
N GLY A 717 -21.15 -30.40 -7.90
CA GLY A 717 -21.39 -31.18 -6.68
C GLY A 717 -20.10 -31.50 -5.91
N LYS A 718 -20.24 -32.05 -4.70
CA LYS A 718 -19.11 -32.34 -3.77
C LYS A 718 -18.01 -33.27 -4.32
N GLU A 719 -18.24 -33.95 -5.45
CA GLU A 719 -17.33 -34.94 -6.06
C GLU A 719 -16.65 -34.46 -7.35
N VAL A 720 -16.87 -33.23 -7.80
CA VAL A 720 -16.24 -32.73 -9.04
C VAL A 720 -14.78 -32.36 -8.77
N ALA A 721 -13.85 -32.95 -9.54
CA ALA A 721 -12.42 -32.64 -9.46
C ALA A 721 -12.15 -31.14 -9.70
N ALA A 722 -11.24 -30.56 -8.92
CA ALA A 722 -10.85 -29.15 -9.00
C ALA A 722 -10.48 -28.70 -10.42
N GLU A 723 -9.88 -29.59 -11.22
CA GLU A 723 -9.56 -29.35 -12.63
C GLU A 723 -10.79 -29.04 -13.49
N SER A 724 -11.93 -29.69 -13.24
CA SER A 724 -13.16 -29.44 -13.99
C SER A 724 -13.80 -28.09 -13.60
N MET A 725 -13.75 -27.73 -12.31
CA MET A 725 -14.17 -26.40 -11.85
C MET A 725 -13.27 -25.31 -12.44
N TRP A 726 -11.95 -25.55 -12.49
CA TRP A 726 -10.99 -24.66 -13.13
C TRP A 726 -11.34 -24.46 -14.61
N ALA A 727 -11.63 -25.53 -15.35
CA ALA A 727 -11.97 -25.44 -16.78
C ALA A 727 -13.27 -24.66 -17.03
N LYS A 728 -14.28 -24.81 -16.17
CA LYS A 728 -15.51 -24.01 -16.23
C LYS A 728 -15.21 -22.53 -15.96
N MET A 729 -14.44 -22.23 -14.91
CA MET A 729 -14.01 -20.86 -14.62
C MET A 729 -13.21 -20.25 -15.78
N ASP A 730 -12.24 -20.97 -16.36
CA ASP A 730 -11.38 -20.50 -17.46
C ASP A 730 -12.18 -20.08 -18.71
N ALA A 731 -13.40 -20.62 -18.87
CA ALA A 731 -14.29 -20.35 -19.98
C ALA A 731 -15.02 -18.99 -19.90
N LEU A 732 -14.99 -18.29 -18.75
CA LEU A 732 -15.60 -16.97 -18.63
C LEU A 732 -15.03 -16.00 -19.70
N PRO A 733 -15.88 -15.28 -20.46
CA PRO A 733 -15.42 -14.36 -21.49
C PRO A 733 -14.45 -13.29 -20.97
N VAL A 734 -13.36 -13.04 -21.70
CA VAL A 734 -12.32 -12.05 -21.33
C VAL A 734 -12.84 -10.63 -21.45
N GLU A 735 -13.82 -10.42 -22.33
CA GLU A 735 -14.48 -9.13 -22.58
C GLU A 735 -14.98 -8.51 -21.27
N LEU A 736 -15.58 -9.32 -20.37
CA LEU A 736 -16.00 -8.88 -19.04
C LEU A 736 -14.82 -8.36 -18.19
N LEU A 737 -13.70 -9.08 -18.22
CA LEU A 737 -12.53 -8.81 -17.38
C LEU A 737 -11.78 -7.54 -17.81
N MET A 738 -11.90 -7.13 -19.08
CA MET A 738 -11.28 -5.91 -19.58
C MET A 738 -11.92 -4.63 -19.04
N HIS A 739 -13.14 -4.70 -18.52
CA HIS A 739 -13.86 -3.53 -18.01
C HIS A 739 -13.47 -3.13 -16.58
N ASP A 740 -12.91 -4.05 -15.78
CA ASP A 740 -12.66 -3.81 -14.37
C ASP A 740 -11.46 -4.64 -13.86
N ALA A 741 -10.43 -3.94 -13.38
CA ALA A 741 -9.20 -4.53 -12.86
C ALA A 741 -9.43 -5.38 -11.60
N VAL A 742 -10.36 -4.98 -10.73
CA VAL A 742 -10.71 -5.73 -9.51
C VAL A 742 -11.44 -7.01 -9.90
N ALA A 743 -12.41 -6.94 -10.83
CA ALA A 743 -13.10 -8.12 -11.34
C ALA A 743 -12.14 -9.14 -11.95
N ALA A 744 -11.19 -8.68 -12.77
CA ALA A 744 -10.13 -9.53 -13.32
C ALA A 744 -9.26 -10.18 -12.24
N ALA A 745 -8.92 -9.43 -11.19
CA ALA A 745 -8.11 -9.96 -10.10
C ALA A 745 -8.86 -11.03 -9.29
N PHE A 746 -10.15 -10.83 -8.98
CA PHE A 746 -11.00 -11.84 -8.34
C PHE A 746 -11.05 -13.11 -9.19
N PHE A 747 -11.30 -12.96 -10.49
CA PHE A 747 -11.34 -14.07 -11.45
C PHE A 747 -10.05 -14.91 -11.42
N PHE A 748 -8.89 -14.26 -11.59
CA PHE A 748 -7.62 -14.99 -11.61
C PHE A 748 -7.25 -15.57 -10.26
N HIS A 749 -7.61 -14.92 -9.16
CA HIS A 749 -7.34 -15.47 -7.83
C HIS A 749 -8.10 -16.79 -7.61
N VAL A 750 -9.37 -16.86 -8.01
CA VAL A 750 -10.15 -18.11 -7.98
C VAL A 750 -9.49 -19.21 -8.82
N LEU A 751 -9.02 -18.89 -10.03
CA LEU A 751 -8.30 -19.85 -10.87
C LEU A 751 -6.97 -20.33 -10.25
N LEU A 752 -6.22 -19.43 -9.60
CA LEU A 752 -4.97 -19.78 -8.91
C LEU A 752 -5.25 -20.74 -7.75
N GLN A 753 -6.29 -20.49 -6.96
CA GLN A 753 -6.73 -21.37 -5.89
C GLN A 753 -7.12 -22.75 -6.43
N LEU A 754 -7.98 -22.81 -7.45
CA LEU A 754 -8.37 -24.07 -8.09
C LEU A 754 -7.19 -24.85 -8.68
N SER A 755 -6.16 -24.16 -9.17
CA SER A 755 -4.93 -24.83 -9.64
C SER A 755 -4.07 -25.39 -8.52
N GLY A 756 -4.02 -24.71 -7.36
CA GLY A 756 -3.40 -25.20 -6.13
C GLY A 756 -4.13 -26.42 -5.59
N GLU A 757 -5.46 -26.38 -5.54
CA GLU A 757 -6.32 -27.50 -5.13
C GLU A 757 -6.16 -28.72 -6.04
N ALA A 758 -6.02 -28.50 -7.35
CA ALA A 758 -5.74 -29.57 -8.30
C ALA A 758 -4.30 -30.14 -8.18
N GLY A 759 -3.41 -29.47 -7.44
CA GLY A 759 -1.98 -29.83 -7.38
C GLY A 759 -1.27 -29.74 -8.74
N SER A 760 -1.75 -28.87 -9.64
CA SER A 760 -1.32 -28.85 -11.04
C SER A 760 -0.48 -27.62 -11.37
N ALA A 761 0.84 -27.79 -11.39
CA ALA A 761 1.77 -26.72 -11.75
C ALA A 761 1.55 -26.18 -13.18
N THR A 762 1.02 -27.01 -14.10
CA THR A 762 0.74 -26.59 -15.48
C THR A 762 -0.46 -25.65 -15.55
N LEU A 763 -1.55 -25.94 -14.82
CA LEU A 763 -2.70 -25.06 -14.69
C LEU A 763 -2.31 -23.76 -13.96
N PHE A 764 -1.48 -23.86 -12.93
CA PHE A 764 -0.94 -22.69 -12.22
C PHE A 764 -0.13 -21.80 -13.16
N GLN A 765 0.85 -22.36 -13.88
CA GLN A 765 1.67 -21.62 -14.85
C GLN A 765 0.82 -20.93 -15.93
N ARG A 766 -0.18 -21.64 -16.48
CA ARG A 766 -1.11 -21.09 -17.47
C ARG A 766 -1.90 -19.91 -16.88
N THR A 767 -2.40 -20.06 -15.65
CA THR A 767 -3.17 -19.01 -14.96
C THR A 767 -2.31 -17.78 -14.68
N VAL A 768 -1.09 -17.96 -14.15
CA VAL A 768 -0.15 -16.85 -13.88
C VAL A 768 0.18 -16.09 -15.16
N ARG A 769 0.55 -16.79 -16.25
CA ARG A 769 0.86 -16.14 -17.53
C ARG A 769 -0.34 -15.36 -18.09
N ARG A 770 -1.54 -15.95 -18.05
CA ARG A 770 -2.77 -15.29 -18.53
C ARG A 770 -3.11 -14.04 -17.69
N CYS A 771 -3.01 -14.14 -16.37
CA CYS A 771 -3.22 -13.03 -15.44
C CYS A 771 -2.26 -11.89 -15.73
N LEU A 772 -0.95 -12.14 -15.64
CA LEU A 772 0.07 -11.11 -15.82
C LEU A 772 0.03 -10.50 -17.23
N SER A 773 -0.26 -11.29 -18.26
CA SER A 773 -0.42 -10.78 -19.63
C SER A 773 -1.60 -9.82 -19.76
N LEU A 774 -2.77 -10.12 -19.16
CA LEU A 774 -3.93 -9.24 -19.25
C LEU A 774 -3.63 -7.87 -18.62
N PHE A 775 -3.12 -7.87 -17.39
CA PHE A 775 -2.78 -6.63 -16.69
C PHE A 775 -1.61 -5.88 -17.34
N ARG A 776 -0.68 -6.59 -17.97
CA ARG A 776 0.38 -5.98 -18.78
C ARG A 776 -0.20 -5.21 -19.96
N GLU A 777 -1.14 -5.78 -20.71
CA GLU A 777 -1.73 -5.07 -21.86
C GLU A 777 -2.43 -3.79 -21.40
N VAL A 778 -3.19 -3.83 -20.30
CA VAL A 778 -3.81 -2.63 -19.72
C VAL A 778 -2.75 -1.59 -19.31
N HIS A 779 -1.64 -2.03 -18.72
CA HIS A 779 -0.54 -1.15 -18.33
C HIS A 779 0.15 -0.49 -19.53
N LEU A 780 0.39 -1.24 -20.61
CA LEU A 780 1.04 -0.75 -21.84
C LEU A 780 0.14 0.16 -22.69
N LEU A 781 -1.17 0.18 -22.44
CA LEU A 781 -2.08 1.17 -23.04
C LEU A 781 -1.96 2.55 -22.36
N SER A 782 -1.59 2.58 -21.09
CA SER A 782 -1.43 3.81 -20.31
C SER A 782 -0.01 4.37 -20.32
N TRP A 783 0.99 3.51 -20.53
CA TRP A 783 2.41 3.85 -20.41
C TRP A 783 3.21 3.31 -21.59
N SER A 784 4.17 4.10 -22.09
CA SER A 784 5.00 3.70 -23.22
C SER A 784 6.29 3.04 -22.75
N ALA A 785 6.69 1.94 -23.39
CA ALA A 785 7.98 1.30 -23.14
C ALA A 785 9.21 2.13 -23.62
N LEU A 786 8.99 3.27 -24.30
CA LEU A 786 10.02 4.27 -24.60
C LEU A 786 10.43 5.09 -23.38
N GLU A 787 9.65 5.05 -22.30
CA GLU A 787 10.02 5.73 -21.07
C GLU A 787 11.27 5.03 -20.48
N GLY A 788 12.40 5.75 -20.42
CA GLY A 788 13.70 5.20 -19.98
C GLY A 788 13.71 4.66 -18.53
N SER A 789 12.62 4.88 -17.82
CA SER A 789 12.31 4.42 -16.46
C SER A 789 11.19 3.38 -16.39
N ALA A 790 10.72 2.83 -17.52
CA ALA A 790 9.57 1.92 -17.54
C ALA A 790 9.73 0.73 -16.56
N GLY A 791 10.94 0.21 -16.39
CA GLY A 791 11.23 -0.84 -15.39
C GLY A 791 11.06 -0.41 -13.92
N ASN A 792 11.07 0.90 -13.64
CA ASN A 792 10.82 1.47 -12.31
C ASN A 792 9.37 1.92 -12.11
N MET A 793 8.52 1.78 -13.14
CA MET A 793 7.11 2.16 -13.11
C MET A 793 6.26 0.99 -12.66
N ILE A 794 6.26 0.77 -11.36
CA ILE A 794 5.49 -0.30 -10.72
C ILE A 794 4.00 -0.01 -10.93
N GLY A 795 3.38 -0.76 -11.84
CA GLY A 795 1.94 -0.81 -12.08
C GLY A 795 1.28 -2.07 -11.49
N LEU A 796 -0.02 -2.23 -11.76
CA LEU A 796 -0.80 -3.40 -11.33
C LEU A 796 -0.19 -4.77 -11.69
N PRO A 797 0.33 -5.03 -12.91
CA PRO A 797 0.88 -6.36 -13.21
C PRO A 797 2.12 -6.69 -12.34
N HIS A 798 2.93 -5.68 -11.99
CA HIS A 798 4.07 -5.84 -11.10
C HIS A 798 3.60 -6.17 -9.68
N TYR A 799 2.61 -5.43 -9.17
CA TYR A 799 2.01 -5.69 -7.87
C TYR A 799 1.42 -7.10 -7.79
N LEU A 800 0.67 -7.53 -8.80
CA LEU A 800 0.09 -8.87 -8.86
C LEU A 800 1.15 -9.97 -8.92
N SER A 801 2.27 -9.76 -9.63
CA SER A 801 3.38 -10.73 -9.63
C SER A 801 3.90 -10.98 -8.21
N LEU A 802 4.00 -9.91 -7.40
CA LEU A 802 4.42 -10.00 -6.01
C LEU A 802 3.34 -10.65 -5.13
N CYS A 803 2.07 -10.26 -5.27
CA CYS A 803 0.97 -10.86 -4.51
C CYS A 803 0.87 -12.37 -4.76
N ILE A 804 0.89 -12.80 -6.03
CA ILE A 804 0.85 -14.23 -6.39
C ILE A 804 2.04 -14.96 -5.77
N TYR A 805 3.24 -14.38 -5.86
CA TYR A 805 4.46 -14.94 -5.28
C TYR A 805 4.38 -15.12 -3.76
N GLN A 806 3.81 -14.14 -3.05
CA GLN A 806 3.62 -14.15 -1.59
C GLN A 806 2.63 -15.23 -1.13
N GLU A 807 1.60 -15.48 -1.95
CA GLU A 807 0.47 -16.36 -1.65
C GLU A 807 0.72 -17.85 -1.99
N VAL A 808 1.72 -18.18 -2.82
CA VAL A 808 2.07 -19.58 -3.19
C VAL A 808 1.98 -20.60 -2.03
N PRO A 809 2.61 -20.38 -0.85
CA PRO A 809 2.51 -21.36 0.24
C PRO A 809 1.09 -21.55 0.77
N LEU A 810 0.23 -20.52 0.72
CA LEU A 810 -1.18 -20.63 1.10
C LEU A 810 -1.99 -21.37 0.03
N LEU A 811 -1.67 -21.18 -1.25
CA LEU A 811 -2.30 -21.89 -2.37
C LEU A 811 -1.98 -23.39 -2.38
N LEU A 812 -0.77 -23.77 -1.95
CA LEU A 812 -0.30 -25.16 -1.92
C LEU A 812 -0.72 -25.94 -0.66
N GLY A 813 -0.89 -25.25 0.47
CA GLY A 813 -1.36 -25.88 1.70
C GLY A 813 -0.49 -27.04 2.18
N PRO A 814 -1.02 -28.29 2.25
CA PRO A 814 -0.21 -29.47 2.60
C PRO A 814 0.94 -29.74 1.62
N GLY A 815 0.80 -29.31 0.35
CA GLY A 815 1.80 -29.43 -0.70
C GLY A 815 2.90 -28.37 -0.66
N ALA A 816 3.01 -27.58 0.42
CA ALA A 816 3.97 -26.48 0.55
C ALA A 816 5.45 -26.87 0.31
N GLY A 817 5.79 -28.16 0.28
CA GLY A 817 7.08 -28.65 -0.20
C GLY A 817 7.45 -28.20 -1.62
N GLU A 818 6.47 -27.90 -2.48
CA GLU A 818 6.69 -27.42 -3.85
C GLU A 818 6.79 -25.90 -3.98
N THR A 819 6.68 -25.14 -2.87
CA THR A 819 6.62 -23.67 -2.86
C THR A 819 7.76 -23.03 -3.64
N PHE A 820 8.99 -23.57 -3.53
CA PHE A 820 10.14 -23.08 -4.27
C PHE A 820 9.92 -23.14 -5.79
N ALA A 821 9.51 -24.30 -6.30
CA ALA A 821 9.32 -24.52 -7.73
C ALA A 821 8.19 -23.63 -8.28
N TRP A 822 7.09 -23.50 -7.54
CA TRP A 822 5.96 -22.66 -7.94
C TRP A 822 6.31 -21.16 -7.91
N ARG A 823 7.12 -20.72 -6.94
CA ARG A 823 7.69 -19.36 -6.95
C ARG A 823 8.59 -19.11 -8.15
N CYS A 824 9.42 -20.08 -8.56
CA CYS A 824 10.20 -19.98 -9.78
C CYS A 824 9.32 -19.83 -11.03
N VAL A 825 8.16 -20.50 -11.10
CA VAL A 825 7.18 -20.32 -12.18
C VAL A 825 6.68 -18.88 -12.24
N VAL A 826 6.38 -18.25 -11.09
CA VAL A 826 5.96 -16.84 -11.04
C VAL A 826 7.07 -15.92 -11.54
N LEU A 827 8.30 -16.13 -11.08
CA LEU A 827 9.47 -15.34 -11.49
C LEU A 827 9.72 -15.44 -13.01
N GLU A 828 9.70 -16.65 -13.57
CA GLU A 828 9.91 -16.90 -15.00
C GLU A 828 8.81 -16.22 -15.84
N ALA A 829 7.54 -16.37 -15.43
CA ALA A 829 6.41 -15.74 -16.12
C ALA A 829 6.49 -14.20 -16.04
N ALA A 830 6.78 -13.63 -14.87
CA ALA A 830 6.85 -12.19 -14.69
C ALA A 830 8.05 -11.56 -15.43
N ALA A 831 9.21 -12.21 -15.41
CA ALA A 831 10.41 -11.76 -16.11
C ALA A 831 10.22 -11.78 -17.63
N SER A 832 9.73 -12.89 -18.20
CA SER A 832 9.47 -13.01 -19.64
C SER A 832 8.41 -12.04 -20.17
N LEU A 833 7.49 -11.61 -19.31
CA LEU A 833 6.47 -10.61 -19.65
C LEU A 833 6.93 -9.15 -19.40
N GLY A 834 8.08 -8.94 -18.75
CA GLY A 834 8.59 -7.60 -18.42
C GLY A 834 7.83 -6.90 -17.29
N VAL A 835 7.22 -7.68 -16.39
CA VAL A 835 6.40 -7.17 -15.26
C VAL A 835 6.86 -7.71 -13.91
N LEU A 836 8.13 -8.11 -13.81
CA LEU A 836 8.73 -8.57 -12.56
C LEU A 836 8.82 -7.43 -11.55
N HIS A 837 8.29 -7.64 -10.35
CA HIS A 837 8.38 -6.65 -9.28
C HIS A 837 9.84 -6.46 -8.83
N PRO A 838 10.33 -5.22 -8.59
CA PRO A 838 11.72 -4.98 -8.19
C PRO A 838 12.17 -5.70 -6.92
N LEU A 839 11.26 -5.94 -5.97
CA LEU A 839 11.53 -6.70 -4.73
C LEU A 839 11.81 -8.19 -4.95
N LEU A 840 11.53 -8.71 -6.14
CA LEU A 840 11.81 -10.09 -6.52
C LEU A 840 13.15 -10.21 -7.28
N VAL A 841 13.90 -9.12 -7.36
CA VAL A 841 15.24 -9.05 -7.96
C VAL A 841 16.27 -8.90 -6.86
N ALA A 842 17.27 -9.77 -6.85
CA ALA A 842 18.45 -9.66 -6.01
C ALA A 842 19.54 -8.87 -6.74
N ASP A 843 20.21 -7.98 -6.01
CA ASP A 843 21.35 -7.20 -6.48
C ASP A 843 22.60 -8.06 -6.72
#